data_AF-A0A812PBC2-F1
#
_entry.id   AF-A0A812PBC2-F1
#
_cell.length_a   1.000
_cell.length_b   1.000
_cell.length_c   1.000
_cell.angle_alpha   90.00
_cell.angle_beta   90.00
_cell.angle_gamma   90.00
#
_symmetry.space_group_name_H-M   'P 1'
#
loop_
_entity.id
_entity.type
_entity.pdbx_description
1 polymer ?
#
loop_
_entity_poly.entity_id
_entity_poly.type
_entity_poly.pdbx_seq_one_letter_code
_entity_poly.pdbx_strand_id
1 'polypeptide(L)'
;MSKTIAQETEEDQKSYEKLQCWCDAEKKEKAETLDQGSAKIAEIESSLDSLAASRATLETHIKDLQQQVAEGQKASEQAAAVRKDQKEKFDSYEADTETYLVSLKAAIGVLTKKTGQTALPQTTAFMQMFSRAPLMPESRREQPQAEAYDSVPVDSGDSRVSGLDEVDLGAETERRLRGSADALGGPRVEGWSPEEEAAVNRGLGAAMSFAQSAQGKSLELYSPGSTGELIGMFQQMLSTMEGDLKDARVKEAQSVRDFQELQEARREELREATSMVDLKKRERAHASEALALAKSDKKQLSKVLATSREALATVAKRCQDSERGFKDRREARHQEDAAILETIQVLTDGGSSATSFLQLTMASRAQTRARSVASDTLRAAAARGTAEGRVSRSLEGLAAAAESESFGKVREAIDGMIRELKMQQSTDAKKKDWCKLELFEIQKATEAASDHQTSLNLRSSQMEQDIKALQGDLDHTAAKRSELQGQLQAASEERREEQTAFQKTHWDQQMTLRALQQAFRKLSGVYAPPLSFLARQPRQAAGYQKNLMGGTVLKLLQTLMADAKGLVEKAATAENQAEASYGRFVEETKTMLEALQADVVAKSRAIATAKKDLLRTGQDARVNAQERTDLAAQKANLKAQCDSLIKDFGQISDKRQAEIEALTQSKAALVD
;
A
#
# COMPACT_ATOMS: atom_id res chain seq x y z
N MET A 1 -48.12 46.78 -42.57
CA MET A 1 -47.69 47.87 -41.65
C MET A 1 -48.29 47.63 -40.28
N SER A 2 -49.01 48.53 -39.58
CA SER A 2 -49.30 48.35 -38.13
C SER A 2 -49.71 46.93 -37.68
N LYS A 3 -50.71 46.27 -38.31
CA LYS A 3 -51.04 44.86 -38.00
C LYS A 3 -49.89 43.85 -38.19
N THR A 4 -49.06 44.08 -39.20
CA THR A 4 -47.84 43.31 -39.49
C THR A 4 -46.75 43.56 -38.44
N ILE A 5 -46.50 44.83 -38.10
CA ILE A 5 -45.50 45.23 -37.08
C ILE A 5 -45.88 44.63 -35.72
N ALA A 6 -47.17 44.62 -35.37
CA ALA A 6 -47.68 43.95 -34.18
C ALA A 6 -47.37 42.44 -34.16
N GLN A 7 -47.61 41.72 -35.28
CA GLN A 7 -47.28 40.30 -35.41
C GLN A 7 -45.77 40.04 -35.31
N GLU A 8 -44.96 40.77 -36.07
CA GLU A 8 -43.49 40.65 -36.06
C GLU A 8 -42.89 41.01 -34.68
N THR A 9 -43.55 41.89 -33.92
CA THR A 9 -43.16 42.23 -32.54
C THR A 9 -43.48 41.10 -31.57
N GLU A 10 -44.64 40.46 -31.71
CA GLU A 10 -45.03 39.29 -30.90
C GLU A 10 -44.11 38.08 -31.20
N GLU A 11 -43.67 37.91 -32.45
CA GLU A 11 -42.75 36.86 -32.88
C GLU A 11 -41.31 37.10 -32.39
N ASP A 12 -40.81 38.34 -32.45
CA ASP A 12 -39.48 38.68 -31.91
C ASP A 12 -39.45 38.61 -30.38
N GLN A 13 -40.53 39.02 -29.70
CA GLN A 13 -40.69 38.86 -28.24
C GLN A 13 -40.62 37.38 -27.83
N LYS A 14 -41.40 36.49 -28.49
CA LYS A 14 -41.36 35.04 -28.24
C LYS A 14 -40.00 34.42 -28.56
N SER A 15 -39.30 34.94 -29.56
CA SER A 15 -37.96 34.46 -29.95
C SER A 15 -36.90 34.90 -28.93
N TYR A 16 -36.99 36.13 -28.43
CA TYR A 16 -36.15 36.66 -27.36
C TYR A 16 -36.37 35.92 -26.04
N GLU A 17 -37.62 35.64 -25.64
CA GLU A 17 -37.94 34.87 -24.44
C GLU A 17 -37.34 33.45 -24.47
N LYS A 18 -37.49 32.73 -25.60
CA LYS A 18 -36.83 31.43 -25.80
C LYS A 18 -35.31 31.53 -25.68
N LEU A 19 -34.71 32.57 -26.25
CA LEU A 19 -33.28 32.77 -26.20
C LEU A 19 -32.79 33.15 -24.80
N GLN A 20 -33.54 33.92 -24.01
CA GLN A 20 -33.22 34.14 -22.59
C GLN A 20 -33.25 32.83 -21.80
N CYS A 21 -34.29 32.00 -21.97
CA CYS A 21 -34.36 30.69 -21.33
C CYS A 21 -33.17 29.79 -21.68
N TRP A 22 -32.76 29.74 -22.95
CA TRP A 22 -31.54 29.03 -23.38
C TRP A 22 -30.28 29.63 -22.76
N CYS A 23 -30.14 30.96 -22.80
CA CYS A 23 -29.02 31.69 -22.24
C CYS A 23 -28.83 31.44 -20.74
N ASP A 24 -29.90 31.38 -19.97
CA ASP A 24 -29.82 31.19 -18.52
C ASP A 24 -29.63 29.71 -18.16
N ALA A 25 -30.18 28.78 -18.95
CA ALA A 25 -29.87 27.35 -18.83
C ALA A 25 -28.40 27.04 -19.13
N GLU A 26 -27.85 27.54 -20.23
CA GLU A 26 -26.45 27.35 -20.64
C GLU A 26 -25.46 27.98 -19.63
N LYS A 27 -25.70 29.22 -19.20
CA LYS A 27 -24.89 29.84 -18.14
C LYS A 27 -24.91 28.98 -16.88
N LYS A 28 -26.06 28.42 -16.51
CA LYS A 28 -26.21 27.58 -15.33
C LYS A 28 -25.47 26.25 -15.47
N GLU A 29 -25.69 25.46 -16.53
CA GLU A 29 -24.99 24.18 -16.71
C GLU A 29 -23.47 24.38 -16.78
N LYS A 30 -23.00 25.40 -17.50
CA LYS A 30 -21.56 25.70 -17.56
C LYS A 30 -21.00 26.19 -16.22
N ALA A 31 -21.75 26.97 -15.44
CA ALA A 31 -21.35 27.34 -14.07
C ALA A 31 -21.28 26.12 -13.14
N GLU A 32 -22.34 25.28 -13.10
CA GLU A 32 -22.37 24.05 -12.30
C GLU A 32 -21.24 23.07 -12.71
N THR A 33 -20.92 22.98 -14.01
CA THR A 33 -19.78 22.20 -14.51
C THR A 33 -18.44 22.76 -14.03
N LEU A 34 -18.28 24.09 -14.01
CA LEU A 34 -17.07 24.75 -13.52
C LEU A 34 -16.89 24.55 -12.01
N ASP A 35 -17.96 24.68 -11.23
CA ASP A 35 -17.95 24.48 -9.78
C ASP A 35 -17.63 23.02 -9.43
N GLN A 36 -18.33 22.06 -10.04
CA GLN A 36 -18.08 20.62 -9.85
C GLN A 36 -16.65 20.22 -10.23
N GLY A 37 -16.13 20.72 -11.37
CA GLY A 37 -14.76 20.43 -11.78
C GLY A 37 -13.72 21.12 -10.89
N SER A 38 -14.02 22.29 -10.33
CA SER A 38 -13.13 22.95 -9.36
C SER A 38 -13.06 22.19 -8.03
N ALA A 39 -14.20 21.67 -7.55
CA ALA A 39 -14.25 20.81 -6.38
C ALA A 39 -13.45 19.50 -6.60
N LYS A 40 -13.59 18.87 -7.78
CA LYS A 40 -12.80 17.70 -8.17
C LYS A 40 -11.30 18.00 -8.25
N ILE A 41 -10.87 19.20 -8.65
CA ILE A 41 -9.45 19.59 -8.57
C ILE A 41 -8.97 19.66 -7.12
N ALA A 42 -9.74 20.26 -6.20
CA ALA A 42 -9.36 20.35 -4.79
C ALA A 42 -9.31 18.96 -4.11
N GLU A 43 -10.23 18.06 -4.48
CA GLU A 43 -10.21 16.65 -4.05
C GLU A 43 -8.97 15.91 -4.57
N ILE A 44 -8.61 16.10 -5.85
CA ILE A 44 -7.38 15.56 -6.44
C ILE A 44 -6.12 16.17 -5.79
N GLU A 45 -6.14 17.45 -5.40
CA GLU A 45 -5.03 18.10 -4.66
C GLU A 45 -4.81 17.47 -3.28
N SER A 46 -5.87 17.33 -2.48
CA SER A 46 -5.83 16.62 -1.18
C SER A 46 -5.34 15.17 -1.35
N SER A 47 -5.80 14.50 -2.40
CA SER A 47 -5.39 13.13 -2.73
C SER A 47 -3.92 13.04 -3.15
N LEU A 48 -3.40 14.04 -3.85
CA LEU A 48 -1.99 14.10 -4.27
C LEU A 48 -1.04 14.25 -3.08
N ASP A 49 -1.39 15.09 -2.10
CA ASP A 49 -0.58 15.27 -0.90
C ASP A 49 -0.60 14.01 -0.02
N SER A 50 -1.78 13.39 0.13
CA SER A 50 -1.93 12.09 0.82
C SER A 50 -1.11 10.98 0.15
N LEU A 51 -1.17 10.85 -1.17
CA LEU A 51 -0.37 9.88 -1.94
C LEU A 51 1.13 10.19 -1.88
N ALA A 52 1.52 11.46 -1.86
CA ALA A 52 2.93 11.87 -1.74
C ALA A 52 3.50 11.52 -0.36
N ALA A 53 2.75 11.79 0.71
CA ALA A 53 3.09 11.42 2.08
C ALA A 53 3.17 9.90 2.24
N SER A 54 2.13 9.16 1.80
CA SER A 54 2.11 7.70 1.81
C SER A 54 3.30 7.09 1.08
N ARG A 55 3.64 7.58 -0.13
CA ARG A 55 4.81 7.13 -0.89
C ARG A 55 6.14 7.40 -0.15
N ALA A 56 6.24 8.52 0.58
CA ALA A 56 7.43 8.85 1.37
C ALA A 56 7.57 7.94 2.61
N THR A 57 6.50 7.73 3.37
CA THR A 57 6.48 6.80 4.51
C THR A 57 6.75 5.36 4.09
N LEU A 58 6.24 4.94 2.93
CA LEU A 58 6.58 3.64 2.35
C LEU A 58 8.05 3.57 1.92
N GLU A 59 8.67 4.68 1.49
CA GLU A 59 10.09 4.70 1.17
C GLU A 59 10.99 4.61 2.42
N THR A 60 10.63 5.25 3.53
CA THR A 60 11.35 5.09 4.81
C THR A 60 11.19 3.67 5.33
N HIS A 61 9.97 3.15 5.45
CA HIS A 61 9.74 1.78 5.93
C HIS A 61 10.47 0.71 5.08
N ILE A 62 10.60 0.91 3.77
CA ILE A 62 11.42 0.02 2.92
C ILE A 62 12.91 0.10 3.30
N LYS A 63 13.46 1.30 3.53
CA LYS A 63 14.86 1.47 3.96
C LYS A 63 15.11 0.84 5.32
N ASP A 64 14.22 1.09 6.28
CA ASP A 64 14.31 0.59 7.65
C ASP A 64 14.27 -0.96 7.67
N LEU A 65 13.33 -1.57 6.94
CA LEU A 65 13.26 -3.03 6.79
C LEU A 65 14.44 -3.61 6.01
N GLN A 66 14.95 -2.93 4.97
CA GLN A 66 16.15 -3.38 4.25
C GLN A 66 17.41 -3.33 5.13
N GLN A 67 17.51 -2.37 6.05
CA GLN A 67 18.57 -2.32 7.06
C GLN A 67 18.44 -3.49 8.05
N GLN A 68 17.24 -3.75 8.57
CA GLN A 68 16.99 -4.89 9.48
C GLN A 68 17.33 -6.24 8.83
N VAL A 69 17.00 -6.45 7.55
CA VAL A 69 17.40 -7.65 6.79
C VAL A 69 18.92 -7.77 6.70
N ALA A 70 19.64 -6.69 6.40
CA ALA A 70 21.11 -6.70 6.30
C ALA A 70 21.78 -6.94 7.66
N GLU A 71 21.27 -6.35 8.74
CA GLU A 71 21.74 -6.56 10.11
C GLU A 71 21.48 -8.00 10.59
N GLY A 72 20.30 -8.55 10.30
CA GLY A 72 19.95 -9.94 10.61
C GLY A 72 20.79 -10.96 9.81
N GLN A 73 21.09 -10.68 8.54
CA GLN A 73 22.02 -11.48 7.74
C GLN A 73 23.43 -11.47 8.34
N LYS A 74 23.97 -10.29 8.65
CA LYS A 74 25.28 -10.15 9.29
C LYS A 74 25.35 -10.87 10.65
N ALA A 75 24.30 -10.79 11.47
CA ALA A 75 24.23 -11.50 12.74
C ALA A 75 24.20 -13.04 12.56
N SER A 76 23.51 -13.53 11.52
CA SER A 76 23.48 -14.96 11.18
C SER A 76 24.85 -15.48 10.70
N GLU A 77 25.56 -14.68 9.89
CA GLU A 77 26.93 -14.97 9.45
C GLU A 77 27.92 -14.97 10.62
N GLN A 78 27.84 -13.99 11.52
CA GLN A 78 28.66 -13.91 12.73
C GLN A 78 28.40 -15.11 13.67
N ALA A 79 27.14 -15.50 13.87
CA ALA A 79 26.79 -16.69 14.65
C ALA A 79 27.36 -17.98 14.01
N ALA A 80 27.31 -18.11 12.68
CA ALA A 80 27.89 -19.25 11.98
C ALA A 80 29.42 -19.31 12.09
N ALA A 81 30.11 -18.16 12.03
CA ALA A 81 31.56 -18.07 12.24
C ALA A 81 31.96 -18.49 13.67
N VAL A 82 31.25 -18.00 14.69
CA VAL A 82 31.46 -18.41 16.09
C VAL A 82 31.20 -19.90 16.28
N ARG A 83 30.12 -20.44 15.70
CA ARG A 83 29.80 -21.88 15.83
C ARG A 83 30.86 -22.78 15.19
N LYS A 84 31.47 -22.34 14.08
CA LYS A 84 32.57 -23.04 13.43
C LYS A 84 33.82 -23.08 14.32
N ASP A 85 34.24 -21.93 14.85
CA ASP A 85 35.37 -21.82 15.79
C ASP A 85 35.17 -22.70 17.05
N GLN A 86 33.93 -22.75 17.57
CA GLN A 86 33.56 -23.65 18.67
C GLN A 86 33.66 -25.13 18.29
N LYS A 87 33.25 -25.51 17.07
CA LYS A 87 33.34 -26.90 16.57
C LYS A 87 34.80 -27.34 16.44
N GLU A 88 35.64 -26.51 15.82
CA GLU A 88 37.06 -26.80 15.61
C GLU A 88 37.81 -26.97 16.96
N LYS A 89 37.44 -26.18 17.98
CA LYS A 89 37.96 -26.33 19.35
C LYS A 89 37.45 -27.57 20.07
N PHE A 90 36.17 -27.93 19.89
CA PHE A 90 35.62 -29.16 20.45
C PHE A 90 36.29 -30.40 19.83
N ASP A 91 36.47 -30.43 18.51
CA ASP A 91 37.04 -31.57 17.79
C ASP A 91 38.50 -31.82 18.18
N SER A 92 39.28 -30.75 18.36
CA SER A 92 40.64 -30.85 18.92
C SER A 92 40.63 -31.40 20.35
N TYR A 93 39.71 -30.95 21.21
CA TYR A 93 39.60 -31.43 22.59
C TYR A 93 39.15 -32.90 22.67
N GLU A 94 38.22 -33.31 21.81
CA GLU A 94 37.74 -34.69 21.68
C GLU A 94 38.88 -35.63 21.24
N ALA A 95 39.59 -35.30 20.16
CA ALA A 95 40.71 -36.08 19.64
C ALA A 95 41.89 -36.17 20.64
N ASP A 96 42.25 -35.05 21.29
CA ASP A 96 43.26 -35.04 22.35
C ASP A 96 42.86 -35.99 23.50
N THR A 97 41.61 -35.86 23.98
CA THR A 97 41.12 -36.61 25.15
C THR A 97 41.00 -38.10 24.87
N GLU A 98 40.56 -38.51 23.69
CA GLU A 98 40.55 -39.94 23.31
C GLU A 98 41.98 -40.50 23.19
N THR A 99 42.93 -39.74 22.66
CA THR A 99 44.34 -40.16 22.56
C THR A 99 44.99 -40.31 23.94
N TYR A 100 44.67 -39.40 24.89
CA TYR A 100 45.08 -39.54 26.29
C TYR A 100 44.43 -40.75 26.98
N LEU A 101 43.13 -41.00 26.75
CA LEU A 101 42.43 -42.16 27.30
C LEU A 101 43.00 -43.49 26.81
N VAL A 102 43.34 -43.61 25.52
CA VAL A 102 44.03 -44.79 24.97
C VAL A 102 45.40 -44.97 25.63
N SER A 103 46.15 -43.89 25.80
CA SER A 103 47.49 -43.91 26.42
C SER A 103 47.44 -44.33 27.89
N LEU A 104 46.47 -43.83 28.67
CA LEU A 104 46.24 -44.24 30.06
C LEU A 104 45.80 -45.71 30.16
N LYS A 105 44.90 -46.17 29.29
CA LYS A 105 44.46 -47.58 29.23
C LYS A 105 45.62 -48.52 28.93
N ALA A 106 46.51 -48.16 27.99
CA ALA A 106 47.72 -48.92 27.69
C ALA A 106 48.67 -48.99 28.89
N ALA A 107 48.92 -47.86 29.56
CA ALA A 107 49.78 -47.81 30.73
C ALA A 107 49.23 -48.63 31.92
N ILE A 108 47.95 -48.49 32.26
CA ILE A 108 47.29 -49.32 33.29
C ILE A 108 47.40 -50.81 32.92
N GLY A 109 47.17 -51.16 31.65
CA GLY A 109 47.25 -52.54 31.16
C GLY A 109 48.65 -53.16 31.22
N VAL A 110 49.71 -52.35 31.15
CA VAL A 110 51.10 -52.80 31.39
C VAL A 110 51.39 -52.89 32.89
N LEU A 111 51.08 -51.84 33.67
CA LEU A 111 51.32 -51.81 35.12
C LEU A 111 50.63 -52.98 35.84
N THR A 112 49.40 -53.32 35.44
CA THR A 112 48.63 -54.46 35.98
C THR A 112 49.25 -55.82 35.66
N LYS A 113 50.11 -55.94 34.64
CA LYS A 113 50.92 -57.15 34.37
C LYS A 113 52.21 -57.22 35.20
N LYS A 114 52.59 -56.11 35.84
CA LYS A 114 53.84 -55.94 36.60
C LYS A 114 53.63 -55.74 38.11
N THR A 115 52.38 -55.72 38.59
CA THR A 115 52.05 -55.60 40.03
C THR A 115 52.69 -56.73 40.83
N GLY A 116 53.74 -56.38 41.56
CA GLY A 116 54.63 -57.33 42.26
C GLY A 116 56.11 -56.99 42.12
N GLN A 117 56.51 -56.23 41.09
CA GLN A 117 57.85 -55.65 40.99
C GLN A 117 57.92 -54.31 41.74
N THR A 118 58.93 -54.17 42.60
CA THR A 118 59.18 -52.98 43.45
C THR A 118 60.00 -51.89 42.75
N ALA A 119 60.56 -52.17 41.57
CA ALA A 119 61.29 -51.19 40.76
C ALA A 119 60.42 -50.67 39.62
N LEU A 120 60.02 -49.40 39.70
CA LEU A 120 59.50 -48.62 38.57
C LEU A 120 60.68 -48.02 37.77
N PRO A 121 60.54 -47.81 36.44
CA PRO A 121 61.42 -46.91 35.70
C PRO A 121 61.41 -45.52 36.35
N GLN A 122 62.59 -44.91 36.51
CA GLN A 122 62.84 -43.98 37.60
C GLN A 122 62.01 -42.68 37.56
N THR A 123 61.18 -42.51 38.60
CA THR A 123 60.51 -41.25 38.99
C THR A 123 61.50 -40.13 39.42
N THR A 124 62.81 -40.33 39.27
CA THR A 124 63.86 -39.45 39.81
C THR A 124 64.24 -38.32 38.85
N ALA A 125 64.29 -38.58 37.53
CA ALA A 125 64.47 -37.53 36.52
C ALA A 125 63.25 -36.59 36.45
N PHE A 126 62.07 -37.19 36.57
CA PHE A 126 60.74 -36.58 36.62
C PHE A 126 60.65 -35.37 37.58
N MET A 127 61.32 -35.47 38.74
CA MET A 127 61.25 -34.46 39.81
C MET A 127 62.17 -33.24 39.56
N GLN A 128 63.24 -33.38 38.77
CA GLN A 128 64.18 -32.27 38.54
C GLN A 128 63.66 -31.25 37.52
N MET A 129 62.86 -31.67 36.54
CA MET A 129 62.43 -30.82 35.43
C MET A 129 61.53 -29.64 35.89
N PHE A 130 60.71 -29.85 36.93
CA PHE A 130 59.85 -28.81 37.51
C PHE A 130 60.59 -27.80 38.40
N SER A 131 61.87 -28.04 38.75
CA SER A 131 62.65 -27.15 39.63
C SER A 131 63.22 -25.91 38.94
N ARG A 132 63.07 -25.77 37.61
CA ARG A 132 63.68 -24.69 36.81
C ARG A 132 62.77 -24.15 35.70
N ALA A 133 61.78 -23.36 36.09
CA ALA A 133 61.17 -22.35 35.22
C ALA A 133 60.95 -21.06 36.03
N PRO A 134 61.46 -19.89 35.57
CA PRO A 134 61.20 -18.62 36.25
C PRO A 134 59.79 -18.09 35.96
N LEU A 135 59.30 -17.22 36.84
CA LEU A 135 58.00 -16.55 36.77
C LEU A 135 57.78 -15.85 35.41
N MET A 136 56.62 -16.09 34.79
CA MET A 136 56.09 -15.29 33.68
C MET A 136 55.15 -14.18 34.20
N PRO A 137 54.93 -13.09 33.44
CA PRO A 137 54.21 -11.91 33.93
C PRO A 137 52.69 -12.08 34.12
N GLU A 138 52.14 -11.23 35.00
CA GLU A 138 50.75 -11.24 35.46
C GLU A 138 49.81 -10.49 34.50
N SER A 139 49.45 -11.08 33.35
CA SER A 139 48.60 -10.41 32.34
C SER A 139 47.63 -11.29 31.53
N ARG A 140 46.82 -12.13 32.21
CA ARG A 140 45.45 -12.43 31.73
C ARG A 140 44.54 -12.97 32.85
N ARG A 141 43.71 -12.08 33.42
CA ARG A 141 42.69 -12.44 34.42
C ARG A 141 41.51 -11.48 34.34
N GLU A 142 40.61 -11.72 33.40
CA GLU A 142 39.36 -10.98 33.28
C GLU A 142 38.16 -11.92 33.46
N GLN A 143 37.11 -11.41 34.12
CA GLN A 143 35.84 -12.09 34.33
C GLN A 143 34.84 -11.70 33.23
N PRO A 144 33.80 -12.51 32.98
CA PRO A 144 32.87 -12.26 31.88
C PRO A 144 31.95 -11.07 32.18
N GLN A 145 32.12 -9.99 31.43
CA GLN A 145 31.07 -9.00 31.16
C GLN A 145 31.02 -8.73 29.65
N ALA A 146 29.84 -8.42 29.14
CA ALA A 146 29.63 -8.14 27.73
C ALA A 146 29.77 -6.64 27.45
N GLU A 147 30.38 -6.27 26.32
CA GLU A 147 29.85 -5.24 25.41
C GLU A 147 30.72 -5.10 24.13
N ALA A 148 30.17 -4.37 23.14
CA ALA A 148 30.82 -3.71 22.00
C ALA A 148 31.81 -4.48 21.10
N TYR A 149 31.40 -4.65 19.83
CA TYR A 149 32.32 -4.77 18.70
C TYR A 149 33.02 -3.42 18.44
N ASP A 150 34.32 -3.41 18.10
CA ASP A 150 34.76 -2.81 16.82
C ASP A 150 36.18 -3.25 16.38
N SER A 151 36.42 -3.15 15.07
CA SER A 151 37.68 -3.05 14.32
C SER A 151 38.95 -3.82 14.75
N VAL A 152 39.39 -4.72 13.86
CA VAL A 152 40.82 -4.96 13.58
C VAL A 152 41.02 -4.83 12.05
N PRO A 153 42.02 -4.10 11.55
CA PRO A 153 42.22 -3.95 10.10
C PRO A 153 42.69 -5.23 9.42
N VAL A 154 42.34 -5.38 8.14
CA VAL A 154 42.99 -6.34 7.24
C VAL A 154 44.32 -5.75 6.78
N ASP A 155 45.41 -6.51 6.94
CA ASP A 155 46.63 -6.37 6.13
C ASP A 155 47.15 -7.75 5.73
N SER A 156 48.05 -7.81 4.75
CA SER A 156 48.27 -8.98 3.89
C SER A 156 49.74 -9.21 3.54
N GLY A 157 50.14 -10.48 3.48
CA GLY A 157 51.52 -10.94 3.22
C GLY A 157 51.76 -12.29 3.89
N ASP A 158 51.26 -13.37 3.30
CA ASP A 158 51.99 -14.21 2.33
C ASP A 158 53.19 -14.98 2.94
N SER A 159 52.97 -16.27 3.20
CA SER A 159 53.81 -17.30 2.59
C SER A 159 53.19 -18.70 2.71
N ARG A 160 52.72 -19.22 1.56
CA ARG A 160 52.62 -20.66 1.20
C ARG A 160 52.42 -21.70 2.33
N VAL A 161 51.20 -22.20 2.45
CA VAL A 161 50.97 -23.65 2.57
C VAL A 161 50.00 -24.06 1.46
N SER A 162 50.37 -25.06 0.67
CA SER A 162 49.53 -25.66 -0.37
C SER A 162 49.44 -27.15 -0.09
N GLY A 163 48.21 -27.66 0.02
CA GLY A 163 47.92 -29.01 0.46
C GLY A 163 46.87 -28.99 1.56
N LEU A 164 45.65 -29.41 1.22
CA LEU A 164 44.64 -29.82 2.21
C LEU A 164 44.89 -31.29 2.52
N ASP A 165 45.98 -31.58 3.21
CA ASP A 165 46.11 -32.86 3.91
C ASP A 165 45.31 -32.77 5.20
N GLU A 166 44.44 -33.76 5.41
CA GLU A 166 43.59 -33.87 6.58
C GLU A 166 44.46 -34.03 7.82
N VAL A 167 44.52 -33.00 8.67
CA VAL A 167 45.36 -33.02 9.88
C VAL A 167 44.73 -34.00 10.86
N ASP A 168 45.24 -35.23 10.88
CA ASP A 168 44.98 -36.20 11.92
C ASP A 168 45.49 -35.65 13.25
N LEU A 169 44.58 -34.99 13.97
CA LEU A 169 44.80 -34.36 15.26
C LEU A 169 45.33 -35.40 16.26
N GLY A 170 44.77 -36.61 16.26
CA GLY A 170 45.23 -37.73 17.08
C GLY A 170 46.68 -38.12 16.78
N ALA A 171 47.11 -38.10 15.51
CA ALA A 171 48.50 -38.32 15.13
C ALA A 171 49.45 -37.16 15.48
N GLU A 172 48.96 -35.95 15.76
CA GLU A 172 49.76 -34.87 16.35
C GLU A 172 49.83 -34.99 17.88
N THR A 173 48.73 -35.33 18.56
CA THR A 173 48.71 -35.65 19.99
C THR A 173 49.61 -36.86 20.29
N GLU A 174 49.56 -37.92 19.48
CA GLU A 174 50.49 -39.06 19.55
C GLU A 174 51.94 -38.63 19.37
N ARG A 175 52.25 -37.69 18.46
CA ARG A 175 53.61 -37.16 18.29
C ARG A 175 54.08 -36.39 19.51
N ARG A 176 53.23 -35.55 20.11
CA ARG A 176 53.51 -34.88 21.39
C ARG A 176 53.74 -35.90 22.52
N LEU A 177 52.88 -36.91 22.64
CA LEU A 177 52.97 -37.93 23.67
C LEU A 177 54.24 -38.79 23.53
N ARG A 178 54.58 -39.20 22.30
CA ARG A 178 55.87 -39.88 22.01
C ARG A 178 57.05 -38.99 22.40
N GLY A 179 57.10 -37.74 21.94
CA GLY A 179 58.15 -36.80 22.31
C GLY A 179 58.28 -36.57 23.84
N SER A 180 57.15 -36.54 24.56
CA SER A 180 57.15 -36.46 26.03
C SER A 180 57.66 -37.74 26.70
N ALA A 181 57.33 -38.91 26.15
CA ALA A 181 57.78 -40.21 26.65
C ALA A 181 59.27 -40.47 26.37
N ASP A 182 59.77 -39.99 25.23
CA ASP A 182 61.19 -40.03 24.84
C ASP A 182 62.02 -39.08 25.72
N ALA A 183 61.48 -37.89 26.04
CA ALA A 183 62.10 -36.94 26.97
C ALA A 183 62.16 -37.43 28.44
N LEU A 184 61.34 -38.44 28.78
CA LEU A 184 61.36 -39.13 30.08
C LEU A 184 62.30 -40.37 30.11
N GLY A 185 63.03 -40.64 29.02
CA GLY A 185 63.86 -41.84 28.86
C GLY A 185 65.07 -41.91 29.81
N GLY A 186 64.99 -42.78 30.82
CA GLY A 186 66.11 -43.16 31.69
C GLY A 186 66.82 -44.46 31.26
N PRO A 187 67.83 -44.93 32.01
CA PRO A 187 68.43 -46.25 31.79
C PRO A 187 67.42 -47.37 32.12
N ARG A 188 67.34 -48.38 31.23
CA ARG A 188 66.35 -49.49 31.29
C ARG A 188 66.34 -50.23 32.62
N VAL A 189 65.15 -50.59 33.08
CA VAL A 189 64.95 -51.47 34.25
C VAL A 189 65.01 -52.95 33.85
N GLU A 190 65.68 -53.79 34.66
CA GLU A 190 65.66 -55.24 34.46
C GLU A 190 64.23 -55.81 34.60
N GLY A 191 63.81 -56.64 33.64
CA GLY A 191 62.48 -57.28 33.63
C GLY A 191 61.37 -56.51 32.90
N TRP A 192 61.69 -55.39 32.25
CA TRP A 192 60.77 -54.61 31.41
C TRP A 192 61.17 -54.67 29.92
N SER A 193 60.17 -54.72 29.03
CA SER A 193 60.37 -54.58 27.59
C SER A 193 60.38 -53.09 27.17
N PRO A 194 61.06 -52.73 26.06
CA PRO A 194 61.02 -51.35 25.54
C PRO A 194 59.62 -50.86 25.20
N GLU A 195 58.71 -51.77 24.81
CA GLU A 195 57.31 -51.43 24.49
C GLU A 195 56.49 -51.19 25.76
N GLU A 196 56.75 -51.96 26.83
CA GLU A 196 56.13 -51.80 28.14
C GLU A 196 56.55 -50.47 28.80
N GLU A 197 57.86 -50.18 28.78
CA GLU A 197 58.46 -48.96 29.32
C GLU A 197 57.95 -47.71 28.57
N ALA A 198 57.91 -47.76 27.22
CA ALA A 198 57.36 -46.67 26.41
C ALA A 198 55.83 -46.49 26.55
N ALA A 199 55.07 -47.56 26.81
CA ALA A 199 53.63 -47.46 27.06
C ALA A 199 53.32 -46.77 28.40
N VAL A 200 54.08 -47.08 29.46
CA VAL A 200 53.93 -46.39 30.75
C VAL A 200 54.36 -44.93 30.65
N ASN A 201 55.47 -44.63 29.98
CA ASN A 201 55.92 -43.24 29.79
C ASN A 201 54.91 -42.40 28.97
N ARG A 202 54.27 -42.96 27.94
CA ARG A 202 53.15 -42.28 27.24
C ARG A 202 51.94 -42.05 28.15
N GLY A 203 51.66 -42.97 29.08
CA GLY A 203 50.62 -42.80 30.09
C GLY A 203 50.91 -41.67 31.09
N LEU A 204 52.15 -41.55 31.58
CA LEU A 204 52.55 -40.41 32.41
C LEU A 204 52.56 -39.09 31.63
N GLY A 205 52.95 -39.11 30.35
CA GLY A 205 52.83 -37.95 29.45
C GLY A 205 51.38 -37.49 29.30
N ALA A 206 50.46 -38.41 29.00
CA ALA A 206 49.02 -38.14 28.91
C ALA A 206 48.44 -37.62 30.24
N ALA A 207 48.86 -38.20 31.37
CA ALA A 207 48.48 -37.71 32.70
C ALA A 207 48.97 -36.29 32.95
N MET A 208 50.22 -35.93 32.60
CA MET A 208 50.70 -34.55 32.70
C MET A 208 49.92 -33.60 31.79
N SER A 209 49.73 -33.95 30.52
CA SER A 209 49.03 -33.11 29.55
C SER A 209 47.59 -32.83 29.99
N PHE A 210 46.86 -33.86 30.44
CA PHE A 210 45.53 -33.67 31.00
C PHE A 210 45.54 -32.89 32.32
N ALA A 211 46.48 -33.14 33.22
CA ALA A 211 46.55 -32.38 34.48
C ALA A 211 46.81 -30.88 34.25
N GLN A 212 47.66 -30.54 33.27
CA GLN A 212 47.93 -29.15 32.87
C GLN A 212 46.74 -28.48 32.17
N SER A 213 45.88 -29.23 31.46
CA SER A 213 44.70 -28.67 30.78
C SER A 213 43.45 -28.60 31.67
N ALA A 214 43.25 -29.58 32.56
CA ALA A 214 42.05 -29.70 33.38
C ALA A 214 42.03 -28.73 34.57
N GLN A 215 43.18 -28.42 35.17
CA GLN A 215 43.31 -27.42 36.23
C GLN A 215 44.64 -26.66 36.11
N GLY A 216 44.61 -25.34 36.31
CA GLY A 216 45.82 -24.50 36.43
C GLY A 216 46.65 -24.73 37.70
N LYS A 217 46.66 -25.96 38.23
CA LYS A 217 47.48 -26.41 39.34
C LYS A 217 48.51 -27.39 38.81
N SER A 218 49.79 -27.12 39.04
CA SER A 218 50.83 -28.13 38.90
C SER A 218 50.47 -29.32 39.78
N LEU A 219 50.23 -30.48 39.17
CA LEU A 219 49.98 -31.72 39.91
C LEU A 219 51.29 -32.11 40.60
N GLU A 220 51.36 -31.89 41.92
CA GLU A 220 52.44 -32.44 42.74
C GLU A 220 52.26 -33.96 42.79
N LEU A 221 52.86 -34.67 41.82
CA LEU A 221 53.02 -36.12 41.87
C LEU A 221 53.97 -36.46 43.03
N TYR A 222 53.39 -36.55 44.23
CA TYR A 222 54.02 -37.16 45.37
C TYR A 222 54.53 -38.56 44.99
N SER A 223 55.82 -38.82 45.22
CA SER A 223 56.50 -40.01 44.71
C SER A 223 55.79 -41.30 45.13
N PRO A 224 55.13 -42.04 44.20
CA PRO A 224 54.42 -43.25 44.56
C PRO A 224 55.44 -44.33 44.94
N GLY A 225 55.29 -44.90 46.14
CA GLY A 225 56.17 -45.95 46.65
C GLY A 225 55.88 -47.31 46.03
N SER A 226 54.76 -47.44 45.32
CA SER A 226 54.28 -48.71 44.76
C SER A 226 53.65 -48.56 43.37
N THR A 227 53.67 -49.66 42.60
CA THR A 227 52.93 -49.80 41.34
C THR A 227 51.42 -49.62 41.53
N GLY A 228 50.88 -49.96 42.71
CA GLY A 228 49.45 -49.92 43.01
C GLY A 228 48.88 -48.51 43.16
N GLU A 229 49.61 -47.60 43.81
CA GLU A 229 49.18 -46.20 43.97
C GLU A 229 49.07 -45.49 42.62
N LEU A 230 50.04 -45.72 41.72
CA LEU A 230 50.06 -45.12 40.39
C LEU A 230 48.97 -45.72 39.46
N ILE A 231 48.64 -47.00 39.61
CA ILE A 231 47.45 -47.60 38.97
C ILE A 231 46.16 -46.92 39.48
N GLY A 232 46.01 -46.73 40.79
CA GLY A 232 44.84 -46.08 41.38
C GLY A 232 44.66 -44.65 40.88
N MET A 233 45.74 -43.86 40.84
CA MET A 233 45.74 -42.51 40.29
C MET A 233 45.34 -42.50 38.80
N PHE A 234 45.91 -43.38 37.98
CA PHE A 234 45.54 -43.48 36.56
C PHE A 234 44.09 -43.95 36.35
N GLN A 235 43.58 -44.85 37.19
CA GLN A 235 42.17 -45.28 37.14
C GLN A 235 41.21 -44.13 37.52
N GLN A 236 41.57 -43.32 38.53
CA GLN A 236 40.81 -42.12 38.89
C GLN A 236 40.82 -41.10 37.74
N MET A 237 42.00 -40.78 37.18
CA MET A 237 42.12 -39.85 36.05
C MET A 237 41.36 -40.32 34.82
N LEU A 238 41.46 -41.61 34.47
CA LEU A 238 40.70 -42.23 33.38
C LEU A 238 39.18 -42.08 33.60
N SER A 239 38.69 -42.36 34.81
CA SER A 239 37.28 -42.22 35.17
C SER A 239 36.80 -40.76 35.04
N THR A 240 37.60 -39.79 35.50
CA THR A 240 37.34 -38.36 35.33
C THR A 240 37.32 -37.97 33.84
N MET A 241 38.31 -38.40 33.05
CA MET A 241 38.39 -38.08 31.62
C MET A 241 37.26 -38.71 30.79
N GLU A 242 36.82 -39.94 31.11
CA GLU A 242 35.64 -40.55 30.48
C GLU A 242 34.35 -39.81 30.85
N GLY A 243 34.25 -39.29 32.07
CA GLY A 243 33.17 -38.40 32.50
C GLY A 243 33.17 -37.06 31.77
N ASP A 244 34.29 -36.34 31.81
CA ASP A 244 34.45 -35.01 31.20
C ASP A 244 34.22 -35.06 29.68
N LEU A 245 34.76 -36.07 28.98
CA LEU A 245 34.54 -36.27 27.55
C LEU A 245 33.07 -36.55 27.23
N LYS A 246 32.38 -37.35 28.05
CA LYS A 246 30.95 -37.65 27.87
C LYS A 246 30.09 -36.40 28.11
N ASP A 247 30.39 -35.63 29.15
CA ASP A 247 29.69 -34.39 29.45
C ASP A 247 29.96 -33.30 28.39
N ALA A 248 31.18 -33.24 27.86
CA ALA A 248 31.52 -32.37 26.73
C ALA A 248 30.76 -32.78 25.46
N ARG A 249 30.71 -34.08 25.12
CA ARG A 249 29.90 -34.63 24.01
C ARG A 249 28.41 -34.29 24.15
N VAL A 250 27.85 -34.35 25.36
CA VAL A 250 26.45 -33.94 25.62
C VAL A 250 26.25 -32.44 25.41
N LYS A 251 27.17 -31.60 25.91
CA LYS A 251 27.12 -30.13 25.74
C LYS A 251 27.23 -29.74 24.27
N GLU A 252 28.16 -30.33 23.51
CA GLU A 252 28.29 -30.09 22.06
C GLU A 252 27.06 -30.58 21.30
N ALA A 253 26.53 -31.77 21.60
CA ALA A 253 25.31 -32.29 20.97
C ALA A 253 24.07 -31.42 21.25
N GLN A 254 24.05 -30.68 22.37
CA GLN A 254 23.07 -29.62 22.62
C GLN A 254 23.40 -28.35 21.83
N SER A 255 24.65 -27.86 21.86
CA SER A 255 25.10 -26.67 21.09
C SER A 255 24.99 -26.82 19.57
N VAL A 256 24.91 -28.06 19.03
CA VAL A 256 24.49 -28.32 17.65
C VAL A 256 23.02 -27.96 17.44
N ARG A 257 22.12 -28.44 18.32
CA ARG A 257 20.67 -28.26 18.22
C ARG A 257 20.26 -26.82 18.43
N ASP A 258 20.72 -26.21 19.52
CA ASP A 258 20.44 -24.82 19.88
C ASP A 258 20.86 -23.85 18.74
N PHE A 259 21.96 -24.17 18.03
CA PHE A 259 22.40 -23.43 16.85
C PHE A 259 21.56 -23.72 15.59
N GLN A 260 21.12 -24.96 15.38
CA GLN A 260 20.24 -25.34 14.26
C GLN A 260 18.86 -24.66 14.39
N GLU A 261 18.24 -24.72 15.57
CA GLU A 261 16.97 -24.04 15.87
C GLU A 261 17.10 -22.52 15.68
N LEU A 262 18.21 -21.91 16.15
CA LEU A 262 18.50 -20.49 15.92
C LEU A 262 18.71 -20.16 14.43
N GLN A 263 19.41 -21.01 13.67
CA GLN A 263 19.58 -20.84 12.21
C GLN A 263 18.25 -20.90 11.48
N GLU A 264 17.36 -21.83 11.83
CA GLU A 264 16.05 -21.96 11.18
C GLU A 264 15.13 -20.79 11.54
N ALA A 265 15.05 -20.41 12.82
CA ALA A 265 14.29 -19.23 13.26
C ALA A 265 14.75 -17.94 12.56
N ARG A 266 16.06 -17.67 12.53
CA ARG A 266 16.61 -16.49 11.83
C ARG A 266 16.41 -16.54 10.32
N ARG A 267 16.40 -17.73 9.69
CA ARG A 267 16.09 -17.86 8.26
C ARG A 267 14.63 -17.52 7.95
N GLU A 268 13.70 -17.89 8.82
CA GLU A 268 12.28 -17.56 8.60
C GLU A 268 12.00 -16.08 8.86
N GLU A 269 12.52 -15.50 9.94
CA GLU A 269 12.46 -14.05 10.21
C GLU A 269 13.02 -13.24 9.03
N LEU A 270 14.14 -13.67 8.43
CA LEU A 270 14.71 -13.03 7.23
C LEU A 270 13.84 -13.22 5.97
N ARG A 271 13.13 -14.35 5.82
CA ARG A 271 12.15 -14.56 4.74
C ARG A 271 10.95 -13.65 4.89
N GLU A 272 10.37 -13.58 6.09
CA GLU A 272 9.24 -12.71 6.42
C GLU A 272 9.59 -11.23 6.20
N ALA A 273 10.72 -10.77 6.75
CA ALA A 273 11.20 -9.40 6.57
C ALA A 273 11.46 -9.08 5.08
N THR A 274 12.03 -10.01 4.31
CA THR A 274 12.23 -9.84 2.85
C THR A 274 10.89 -9.78 2.09
N SER A 275 9.92 -10.63 2.46
CA SER A 275 8.57 -10.62 1.90
C SER A 275 7.86 -9.28 2.18
N MET A 276 8.00 -8.75 3.39
CA MET A 276 7.47 -7.45 3.80
C MET A 276 8.15 -6.28 3.06
N VAL A 277 9.47 -6.32 2.87
CA VAL A 277 10.20 -5.38 2.00
C VAL A 277 9.59 -5.36 0.59
N ASP A 278 9.36 -6.53 -0.01
CA ASP A 278 8.80 -6.62 -1.37
C ASP A 278 7.31 -6.25 -1.45
N LEU A 279 6.53 -6.52 -0.42
CA LEU A 279 5.16 -6.02 -0.30
C LEU A 279 5.13 -4.49 -0.24
N LYS A 280 5.99 -3.88 0.58
CA LYS A 280 6.08 -2.41 0.70
C LYS A 280 6.63 -1.77 -0.58
N LYS A 281 7.56 -2.42 -1.31
CA LYS A 281 7.95 -2.00 -2.67
C LYS A 281 6.76 -1.99 -3.64
N ARG A 282 5.90 -3.01 -3.62
CA ARG A 282 4.66 -3.07 -4.44
C ARG A 282 3.68 -1.96 -4.07
N GLU A 283 3.46 -1.70 -2.78
CA GLU A 283 2.64 -0.58 -2.31
C GLU A 283 3.20 0.78 -2.75
N ARG A 284 4.51 1.01 -2.61
CA ARG A 284 5.16 2.27 -3.04
C ARG A 284 5.06 2.48 -4.56
N ALA A 285 5.16 1.40 -5.35
CA ALA A 285 4.98 1.45 -6.80
C ALA A 285 3.54 1.85 -7.16
N HIS A 286 2.54 1.24 -6.52
CA HIS A 286 1.12 1.57 -6.71
C HIS A 286 0.81 3.03 -6.31
N ALA A 287 1.29 3.48 -5.15
CA ALA A 287 1.16 4.88 -4.72
C ALA A 287 1.81 5.86 -5.71
N SER A 288 2.93 5.47 -6.33
CA SER A 288 3.58 6.30 -7.37
C SER A 288 2.89 6.25 -8.73
N GLU A 289 2.23 5.14 -9.09
CA GLU A 289 1.36 5.02 -10.28
C GLU A 289 0.13 5.93 -10.11
N ALA A 290 -0.57 5.83 -8.98
CA ALA A 290 -1.72 6.68 -8.63
C ALA A 290 -1.36 8.18 -8.60
N LEU A 291 -0.23 8.55 -7.99
CA LEU A 291 0.25 9.93 -7.94
C LEU A 291 0.61 10.48 -9.33
N ALA A 292 1.07 9.64 -10.26
CA ALA A 292 1.32 10.04 -11.64
C ALA A 292 0.01 10.26 -12.43
N LEU A 293 -0.97 9.36 -12.26
CA LEU A 293 -2.31 9.48 -12.85
C LEU A 293 -3.03 10.74 -12.36
N ALA A 294 -3.14 10.95 -11.05
CA ALA A 294 -3.78 12.13 -10.46
C ALA A 294 -3.14 13.46 -10.91
N LYS A 295 -1.83 13.49 -11.18
CA LYS A 295 -1.15 14.66 -11.80
C LYS A 295 -1.52 14.86 -13.27
N SER A 296 -1.75 13.80 -14.04
CA SER A 296 -2.28 13.88 -15.40
C SER A 296 -3.72 14.39 -15.40
N ASP A 297 -4.56 13.81 -14.53
CA ASP A 297 -5.99 14.11 -14.47
C ASP A 297 -6.23 15.56 -14.04
N LYS A 298 -5.51 16.06 -13.02
CA LYS A 298 -5.49 17.49 -12.66
C LYS A 298 -5.07 18.38 -13.83
N LYS A 299 -4.10 17.96 -14.64
CA LYS A 299 -3.60 18.71 -15.81
C LYS A 299 -4.56 18.68 -17.00
N GLN A 300 -5.39 17.64 -17.12
CA GLN A 300 -6.45 17.55 -18.13
C GLN A 300 -7.68 18.35 -17.69
N LEU A 301 -8.16 18.14 -16.47
CA LEU A 301 -9.33 18.82 -15.92
C LEU A 301 -9.11 20.35 -15.84
N SER A 302 -7.93 20.81 -15.44
CA SER A 302 -7.62 22.26 -15.43
C SER A 302 -7.62 22.91 -16.82
N LYS A 303 -7.30 22.17 -17.90
CA LYS A 303 -7.50 22.65 -19.27
C LYS A 303 -8.98 22.73 -19.64
N VAL A 304 -9.76 21.69 -19.34
CA VAL A 304 -11.20 21.65 -19.62
C VAL A 304 -11.92 22.80 -18.90
N LEU A 305 -11.55 23.10 -17.65
CA LEU A 305 -12.08 24.26 -16.92
C LEU A 305 -11.66 25.61 -17.50
N ALA A 306 -10.47 25.73 -18.11
CA ALA A 306 -10.08 26.95 -18.82
C ALA A 306 -10.96 27.16 -20.06
N THR A 307 -11.10 26.14 -20.92
CA THR A 307 -11.98 26.20 -22.10
C THR A 307 -13.45 26.41 -21.73
N SER A 308 -13.93 25.82 -20.64
CA SER A 308 -15.30 26.03 -20.16
C SER A 308 -15.55 27.44 -19.62
N ARG A 309 -14.53 28.12 -19.06
CA ARG A 309 -14.62 29.55 -18.68
C ARG A 309 -14.69 30.46 -19.91
N GLU A 310 -13.89 30.16 -20.95
CA GLU A 310 -13.92 30.89 -22.22
C GLU A 310 -15.25 30.69 -22.96
N ALA A 311 -15.80 29.46 -22.95
CA ALA A 311 -17.13 29.16 -23.46
C ALA A 311 -18.23 29.89 -22.66
N LEU A 312 -18.18 29.91 -21.32
CA LEU A 312 -19.12 30.65 -20.49
C LEU A 312 -19.09 32.16 -20.80
N ALA A 313 -17.90 32.76 -20.95
CA ALA A 313 -17.75 34.16 -21.33
C ALA A 313 -18.30 34.44 -22.74
N THR A 314 -18.11 33.51 -23.67
CA THR A 314 -18.60 33.61 -25.06
C THR A 314 -20.13 33.52 -25.13
N VAL A 315 -20.74 32.59 -24.38
CA VAL A 315 -22.20 32.51 -24.19
C VAL A 315 -22.74 33.78 -23.54
N ALA A 316 -22.14 34.24 -22.44
CA ALA A 316 -22.56 35.46 -21.75
C ALA A 316 -22.55 36.68 -22.69
N LYS A 317 -21.51 36.82 -23.52
CA LYS A 317 -21.45 37.86 -24.55
C LYS A 317 -22.53 37.70 -25.62
N ARG A 318 -22.73 36.49 -26.16
CA ARG A 318 -23.79 36.20 -27.16
C ARG A 318 -25.18 36.59 -26.64
N CYS A 319 -25.44 36.33 -25.37
CA CYS A 319 -26.68 36.73 -24.69
C CYS A 319 -26.81 38.25 -24.56
N GLN A 320 -25.76 38.94 -24.13
CA GLN A 320 -25.75 40.41 -23.98
C GLN A 320 -25.90 41.13 -25.34
N ASP A 321 -25.23 40.65 -26.37
CA ASP A 321 -25.32 41.23 -27.73
C ASP A 321 -26.70 40.98 -28.36
N SER A 322 -27.38 39.87 -28.04
CA SER A 322 -28.75 39.63 -28.47
C SER A 322 -29.79 40.45 -27.68
N GLU A 323 -29.61 40.62 -26.36
CA GLU A 323 -30.44 41.54 -25.55
C GLU A 323 -30.34 42.99 -26.06
N ARG A 324 -29.13 43.43 -26.44
CA ARG A 324 -28.91 44.72 -27.09
C ARG A 324 -29.68 44.81 -28.41
N GLY A 325 -29.46 43.86 -29.32
CA GLY A 325 -30.14 43.83 -30.61
C GLY A 325 -31.66 43.71 -30.53
N PHE A 326 -32.21 43.06 -29.50
CA PHE A 326 -33.65 43.05 -29.25
C PHE A 326 -34.18 44.41 -28.79
N LYS A 327 -33.48 45.10 -27.86
CA LYS A 327 -33.82 46.47 -27.46
C LYS A 327 -33.77 47.43 -28.63
N ASP A 328 -32.73 47.34 -29.46
CA ASP A 328 -32.56 48.17 -30.66
C ASP A 328 -33.69 47.94 -31.67
N ARG A 329 -34.08 46.67 -31.93
CA ARG A 329 -35.25 46.33 -32.78
C ARG A 329 -36.57 46.82 -32.20
N ARG A 330 -36.77 46.70 -30.88
CA ARG A 330 -37.99 47.14 -30.19
C ARG A 330 -38.15 48.66 -30.23
N GLU A 331 -37.06 49.40 -30.06
CA GLU A 331 -37.03 50.86 -30.18
C GLU A 331 -37.29 51.31 -31.63
N ALA A 332 -36.65 50.67 -32.62
CA ALA A 332 -36.88 50.97 -34.03
C ALA A 332 -38.35 50.75 -34.45
N ARG A 333 -38.98 49.66 -34.01
CA ARG A 333 -40.42 49.41 -34.25
C ARG A 333 -41.32 50.43 -33.55
N HIS A 334 -40.98 50.84 -32.33
CA HIS A 334 -41.73 51.87 -31.61
C HIS A 334 -41.69 53.22 -32.34
N GLN A 335 -40.55 53.55 -32.96
CA GLN A 335 -40.41 54.73 -33.83
C GLN A 335 -41.18 54.57 -35.15
N GLU A 336 -41.23 53.37 -35.74
CA GLU A 336 -42.03 53.09 -36.94
C GLU A 336 -43.55 53.16 -36.67
N ASP A 337 -44.05 52.52 -35.61
CA ASP A 337 -45.46 52.62 -35.21
C ASP A 337 -45.84 54.06 -34.84
N ALA A 338 -44.95 54.83 -34.19
CA ALA A 338 -45.18 56.25 -33.93
C ALA A 338 -45.34 57.07 -35.23
N ALA A 339 -44.44 56.88 -36.20
CA ALA A 339 -44.53 57.54 -37.51
C ALA A 339 -45.76 57.11 -38.32
N ILE A 340 -46.19 55.84 -38.19
CA ILE A 340 -47.41 55.33 -38.80
C ILE A 340 -48.65 55.93 -38.13
N LEU A 341 -48.67 56.07 -36.80
CA LEU A 341 -49.77 56.71 -36.07
C LEU A 341 -49.88 58.20 -36.40
N GLU A 342 -48.76 58.93 -36.48
CA GLU A 342 -48.71 60.32 -36.95
C GLU A 342 -49.23 60.43 -38.39
N THR A 343 -48.81 59.52 -39.28
CA THR A 343 -49.29 59.47 -40.67
C THR A 343 -50.80 59.18 -40.75
N ILE A 344 -51.32 58.27 -39.92
CA ILE A 344 -52.75 57.98 -39.82
C ILE A 344 -53.51 59.20 -39.30
N GLN A 345 -52.98 59.91 -38.30
CA GLN A 345 -53.60 61.14 -37.78
C GLN A 345 -53.67 62.23 -38.87
N VAL A 346 -52.57 62.51 -39.58
CA VAL A 346 -52.53 63.46 -40.69
C VAL A 346 -53.49 63.10 -41.82
N LEU A 347 -53.64 61.80 -42.13
CA LEU A 347 -54.61 61.32 -43.12
C LEU A 347 -56.07 61.38 -42.62
N THR A 348 -56.29 61.35 -41.30
CA THR A 348 -57.63 61.40 -40.67
C THR A 348 -58.10 62.84 -40.50
N ASP A 349 -57.22 63.77 -40.09
CA ASP A 349 -57.54 65.20 -39.98
C ASP A 349 -57.83 65.85 -41.36
N GLY A 350 -57.48 65.17 -42.46
CA GLY A 350 -57.89 65.51 -43.83
C GLY A 350 -59.26 64.94 -44.27
N GLY A 351 -59.96 64.17 -43.43
CA GLY A 351 -61.18 63.44 -43.81
C GLY A 351 -62.32 63.56 -42.79
N SER A 352 -63.52 63.94 -43.24
CA SER A 352 -64.64 64.26 -42.35
C SER A 352 -65.33 63.04 -41.71
N SER A 353 -65.37 63.03 -40.37
CA SER A 353 -66.38 62.40 -39.49
C SER A 353 -66.55 60.87 -39.46
N ALA A 354 -66.10 60.24 -38.37
CA ALA A 354 -66.81 59.15 -37.66
C ALA A 354 -66.28 58.98 -36.21
N THR A 355 -67.05 58.37 -35.31
CA THR A 355 -66.76 58.23 -33.86
C THR A 355 -66.83 56.76 -33.37
N SER A 356 -66.42 56.51 -32.10
CA SER A 356 -66.63 55.30 -31.26
C SER A 356 -65.43 54.32 -31.15
N PHE A 357 -65.20 53.54 -30.07
CA PHE A 357 -65.49 53.62 -28.61
C PHE A 357 -64.70 52.48 -27.88
N LEU A 358 -64.81 52.36 -26.54
CA LEU A 358 -64.22 51.37 -25.61
C LEU A 358 -62.69 51.45 -25.33
N GLN A 359 -62.13 50.91 -24.21
CA GLN A 359 -62.46 51.02 -22.76
C GLN A 359 -61.35 50.29 -21.93
N LEU A 360 -60.81 50.91 -20.87
CA LEU A 360 -59.82 50.29 -19.96
C LEU A 360 -60.46 49.64 -18.71
N THR A 361 -59.78 48.64 -18.12
CA THR A 361 -59.95 48.20 -16.71
C THR A 361 -58.61 47.74 -16.10
N MET A 362 -58.47 47.83 -14.76
CA MET A 362 -57.29 47.40 -13.96
C MET A 362 -57.72 46.87 -12.57
N ALA A 363 -57.03 45.85 -12.02
CA ALA A 363 -57.05 45.46 -10.59
C ALA A 363 -55.98 44.36 -10.29
N SER A 364 -55.83 43.87 -9.04
CA SER A 364 -54.80 44.31 -8.06
C SER A 364 -54.38 43.13 -7.11
N ARG A 365 -53.64 43.37 -5.99
CA ARG A 365 -52.76 42.38 -5.27
C ARG A 365 -53.17 41.94 -3.84
N ALA A 366 -52.64 40.77 -3.41
CA ALA A 366 -52.32 40.29 -2.02
C ALA A 366 -53.50 39.81 -1.10
N GLN A 367 -53.36 39.05 0.01
CA GLN A 367 -52.23 38.53 0.85
C GLN A 367 -52.52 37.03 1.32
N THR A 368 -52.22 36.33 2.46
CA THR A 368 -51.74 36.56 3.87
C THR A 368 -51.21 35.28 4.62
N ARG A 369 -50.24 35.46 5.54
CA ARG A 369 -49.70 34.75 6.78
C ARG A 369 -50.46 33.59 7.51
N ALA A 370 -49.99 32.89 8.59
CA ALA A 370 -48.67 32.33 9.10
C ALA A 370 -48.72 31.82 10.60
N ARG A 371 -47.80 30.92 11.05
CA ARG A 371 -47.48 30.40 12.46
C ARG A 371 -48.42 29.30 13.06
N SER A 372 -48.12 28.47 14.09
CA SER A 372 -47.01 28.21 15.09
C SER A 372 -47.02 26.70 15.52
N VAL A 373 -45.95 25.92 15.79
CA VAL A 373 -44.87 25.88 16.84
C VAL A 373 -45.23 25.22 18.22
N ALA A 374 -44.79 23.96 18.37
CA ALA A 374 -44.20 23.21 19.52
C ALA A 374 -44.80 23.13 20.96
N SER A 375 -45.24 21.91 21.32
CA SER A 375 -44.85 21.11 22.51
C SER A 375 -45.05 19.60 22.15
N ASP A 376 -44.58 18.54 22.82
CA ASP A 376 -44.03 18.30 24.17
C ASP A 376 -42.78 17.40 24.15
N THR A 377 -41.80 17.65 25.02
CA THR A 377 -40.62 16.77 25.25
C THR A 377 -40.71 16.04 26.59
N LEU A 378 -41.74 15.22 26.81
CA LEU A 378 -42.00 14.52 28.09
C LEU A 378 -42.41 13.04 27.92
N ARG A 379 -41.49 12.16 27.50
CA ARG A 379 -41.65 10.69 27.67
C ARG A 379 -40.39 9.83 27.68
N ALA A 380 -39.18 10.41 27.66
CA ALA A 380 -37.91 9.68 27.60
C ALA A 380 -37.16 9.66 28.95
N ALA A 381 -37.81 9.21 30.03
CA ALA A 381 -37.24 9.26 31.39
C ALA A 381 -37.63 8.09 32.34
N ALA A 382 -38.21 7.00 31.83
CA ALA A 382 -38.50 5.79 32.60
C ALA A 382 -38.47 4.55 31.68
N ALA A 383 -37.81 3.44 32.00
CA ALA A 383 -36.80 3.21 33.05
C ALA A 383 -35.78 2.15 32.57
N ARG A 384 -34.58 2.11 33.16
CA ARG A 384 -33.56 1.05 32.93
C ARG A 384 -33.16 0.43 34.27
N GLY A 385 -32.84 -0.86 34.28
CA GLY A 385 -32.35 -1.63 35.44
C GLY A 385 -33.36 -2.72 35.86
N THR A 386 -33.24 -4.02 35.52
CA THR A 386 -32.19 -5.06 35.75
C THR A 386 -32.19 -5.68 37.15
N ALA A 387 -32.38 -7.00 37.24
CA ALA A 387 -31.47 -7.97 37.89
C ALA A 387 -32.16 -9.29 38.33
N GLU A 388 -31.68 -10.40 37.80
CA GLU A 388 -31.75 -11.75 38.40
C GLU A 388 -30.55 -11.90 39.39
N GLY A 389 -30.35 -12.95 40.21
CA GLY A 389 -31.06 -14.22 40.34
C GLY A 389 -30.38 -15.27 41.24
N ARG A 390 -29.89 -14.90 42.43
CA ARG A 390 -29.30 -15.77 43.50
C ARG A 390 -27.99 -16.53 43.18
N VAL A 391 -27.16 -16.72 44.21
CA VAL A 391 -26.01 -17.65 44.24
C VAL A 391 -26.03 -18.42 45.58
N SER A 392 -25.65 -19.69 45.58
CA SER A 392 -25.49 -20.54 46.78
C SER A 392 -24.14 -21.27 46.76
N ARG A 393 -23.51 -21.44 47.92
CA ARG A 393 -22.26 -22.19 48.11
C ARG A 393 -22.53 -23.59 48.67
N SER A 394 -21.56 -24.49 48.55
CA SER A 394 -21.47 -25.74 49.33
C SER A 394 -20.05 -25.90 49.89
N LEU A 395 -19.83 -26.87 50.79
CA LEU A 395 -18.68 -26.99 51.70
C LEU A 395 -17.78 -28.21 51.44
N GLU A 396 -16.59 -28.20 52.05
CA GLU A 396 -15.50 -29.18 51.97
C GLU A 396 -15.39 -30.04 53.27
N GLY A 397 -14.54 -31.08 53.29
CA GLY A 397 -14.02 -31.61 54.58
C GLY A 397 -13.34 -33.00 54.63
N LEU A 398 -12.09 -33.02 55.14
CA LEU A 398 -11.51 -33.92 56.18
C LEU A 398 -11.26 -35.44 55.86
N ALA A 399 -10.27 -36.17 56.41
CA ALA A 399 -9.00 -35.87 57.14
C ALA A 399 -8.09 -37.16 57.30
N ALA A 400 -6.87 -37.02 57.90
CA ALA A 400 -5.78 -38.03 58.15
C ALA A 400 -6.13 -39.24 59.09
N ALA A 401 -5.30 -40.26 59.44
CA ALA A 401 -3.85 -40.63 59.35
C ALA A 401 -3.71 -42.21 59.30
N ALA A 402 -2.69 -43.03 59.67
CA ALA A 402 -1.33 -43.00 60.33
C ALA A 402 -0.57 -44.34 60.01
N GLU A 403 0.76 -44.43 59.72
CA GLU A 403 2.03 -44.56 60.53
C GLU A 403 2.52 -45.96 61.01
N SER A 404 3.82 -46.31 60.79
CA SER A 404 4.75 -47.18 61.58
C SER A 404 6.04 -47.67 60.83
N GLU A 405 7.14 -47.89 61.57
CA GLU A 405 8.53 -47.97 61.05
C GLU A 405 9.06 -49.32 60.46
N SER A 406 10.16 -49.23 59.67
CA SER A 406 11.17 -50.28 59.32
C SER A 406 11.93 -50.03 57.97
N PHE A 407 12.01 -48.78 57.50
CA PHE A 407 12.05 -48.52 56.05
C PHE A 407 13.25 -47.71 55.49
N GLY A 408 14.47 -47.84 56.05
CA GLY A 408 15.64 -47.01 55.67
C GLY A 408 15.93 -46.85 54.16
N LYS A 409 16.08 -47.94 53.40
CA LYS A 409 16.27 -47.89 51.92
C LYS A 409 15.04 -47.36 51.17
N VAL A 410 13.86 -47.50 51.77
CA VAL A 410 12.61 -46.99 51.20
C VAL A 410 12.49 -45.48 51.44
N ARG A 411 13.05 -44.90 52.53
CA ARG A 411 13.20 -43.44 52.67
C ARG A 411 13.98 -42.84 51.48
N GLU A 412 15.05 -43.52 51.04
CA GLU A 412 15.91 -43.07 49.93
C GLU A 412 15.25 -43.23 48.55
N ALA A 413 14.50 -44.31 48.34
CA ALA A 413 13.64 -44.48 47.15
C ALA A 413 12.50 -43.44 47.11
N ILE A 414 11.89 -43.16 48.26
CA ILE A 414 10.88 -42.10 48.44
C ILE A 414 11.48 -40.72 48.13
N ASP A 415 12.72 -40.43 48.54
CA ASP A 415 13.40 -39.19 48.15
C ASP A 415 13.70 -39.12 46.64
N GLY A 416 13.84 -40.26 45.95
CA GLY A 416 13.80 -40.33 44.49
C GLY A 416 12.43 -39.91 43.93
N MET A 417 11.37 -40.61 44.37
CA MET A 417 9.98 -40.38 43.93
C MET A 417 9.50 -38.95 44.20
N ILE A 418 9.79 -38.37 45.37
CA ILE A 418 9.43 -36.99 45.72
C ILE A 418 10.16 -35.98 44.82
N ARG A 419 11.43 -36.23 44.44
CA ARG A 419 12.14 -35.39 43.47
C ARG A 419 11.51 -35.47 42.08
N GLU A 420 11.18 -36.69 41.63
CA GLU A 420 10.57 -36.91 40.33
C GLU A 420 9.16 -36.29 40.23
N LEU A 421 8.30 -36.51 41.23
CA LEU A 421 6.96 -35.90 41.30
C LEU A 421 7.02 -34.38 41.28
N LYS A 422 7.94 -33.75 42.02
CA LYS A 422 8.16 -32.29 41.99
C LYS A 422 8.68 -31.81 40.63
N MET A 423 9.53 -32.59 39.96
CA MET A 423 10.04 -32.28 38.63
C MET A 423 8.93 -32.37 37.57
N GLN A 424 8.08 -33.41 37.63
CA GLN A 424 6.90 -33.55 36.79
C GLN A 424 5.90 -32.40 37.03
N GLN A 425 5.61 -32.05 38.28
CA GLN A 425 4.69 -30.96 38.63
C GLN A 425 5.20 -29.60 38.13
N SER A 426 6.51 -29.32 38.20
CA SER A 426 7.12 -28.12 37.62
C SER A 426 7.04 -28.12 36.08
N THR A 427 7.24 -29.28 35.45
CA THR A 427 7.20 -29.43 33.99
C THR A 427 5.78 -29.25 33.45
N ASP A 428 4.78 -29.87 34.09
CA ASP A 428 3.37 -29.72 33.73
C ASP A 428 2.86 -28.30 33.98
N ALA A 429 3.35 -27.61 35.02
CA ALA A 429 3.01 -26.20 35.25
C ALA A 429 3.51 -25.31 34.09
N LYS A 430 4.79 -25.45 33.72
CA LYS A 430 5.38 -24.75 32.56
C LYS A 430 4.63 -25.08 31.26
N LYS A 431 4.31 -26.36 31.02
CA LYS A 431 3.58 -26.80 29.83
C LYS A 431 2.15 -26.25 29.78
N LYS A 432 1.45 -26.20 30.92
CA LYS A 432 0.13 -25.57 31.04
C LYS A 432 0.16 -24.08 30.72
N ASP A 433 1.14 -23.34 31.25
CA ASP A 433 1.21 -21.90 31.04
C ASP A 433 1.71 -21.54 29.62
N TRP A 434 2.59 -22.34 29.03
CA TRP A 434 2.87 -22.30 27.59
C TRP A 434 1.61 -22.58 26.76
N CYS A 435 0.90 -23.68 27.02
CA CYS A 435 -0.34 -24.04 26.34
C CYS A 435 -1.38 -22.89 26.37
N LYS A 436 -1.51 -22.17 27.49
CA LYS A 436 -2.40 -21.00 27.59
C LYS A 436 -1.93 -19.83 26.73
N LEU A 437 -0.63 -19.50 26.76
CA LEU A 437 -0.05 -18.39 26.02
C LEU A 437 -0.19 -18.61 24.51
N GLU A 438 0.15 -19.82 24.06
CA GLU A 438 0.07 -20.23 22.66
C GLU A 438 -1.38 -20.25 22.16
N LEU A 439 -2.33 -20.78 22.95
CA LEU A 439 -3.76 -20.70 22.62
C LEU A 439 -4.29 -19.26 22.58
N PHE A 440 -3.72 -18.34 23.37
CA PHE A 440 -4.10 -16.93 23.39
C PHE A 440 -3.55 -16.17 22.17
N GLU A 441 -2.28 -16.37 21.81
CA GLU A 441 -1.70 -15.74 20.62
C GLU A 441 -2.34 -16.26 19.32
N ILE A 442 -2.62 -17.57 19.22
CA ILE A 442 -3.40 -18.12 18.09
C ILE A 442 -4.85 -17.59 18.09
N GLN A 443 -5.50 -17.39 19.24
CA GLN A 443 -6.82 -16.74 19.33
C GLN A 443 -6.77 -15.31 18.76
N LYS A 444 -5.80 -14.51 19.20
CA LYS A 444 -5.54 -13.13 18.77
C LYS A 444 -5.20 -13.03 17.27
N ALA A 445 -4.39 -13.94 16.73
CA ALA A 445 -4.13 -14.05 15.30
C ALA A 445 -5.41 -14.42 14.51
N THR A 446 -6.21 -15.36 15.01
CA THR A 446 -7.50 -15.74 14.39
C THR A 446 -8.45 -14.54 14.30
N GLU A 447 -8.50 -13.70 15.34
CA GLU A 447 -9.33 -12.49 15.40
C GLU A 447 -8.81 -11.43 14.43
N ALA A 448 -7.51 -11.12 14.45
CA ALA A 448 -6.88 -10.17 13.53
C ALA A 448 -7.08 -10.54 12.05
N ALA A 449 -6.89 -11.82 11.68
CA ALA A 449 -7.15 -12.31 10.33
C ALA A 449 -8.65 -12.29 9.97
N SER A 450 -9.55 -12.38 10.96
CA SER A 450 -11.00 -12.23 10.75
C SER A 450 -11.41 -10.78 10.46
N ASP A 451 -10.82 -9.83 11.18
CA ASP A 451 -11.02 -8.41 10.95
C ASP A 451 -10.38 -7.97 9.63
N HIS A 452 -9.22 -8.51 9.29
CA HIS A 452 -8.59 -8.29 7.97
C HIS A 452 -9.46 -8.81 6.83
N GLN A 453 -10.03 -10.02 6.94
CA GLN A 453 -11.01 -10.52 5.95
C GLN A 453 -12.20 -9.57 5.80
N THR A 454 -12.72 -9.05 6.91
CA THR A 454 -13.88 -8.15 6.92
C THR A 454 -13.55 -6.82 6.23
N SER A 455 -12.35 -6.28 6.47
CA SER A 455 -11.81 -5.10 5.79
C SER A 455 -11.64 -5.31 4.29
N LEU A 456 -11.05 -6.45 3.88
CA LEU A 456 -10.87 -6.80 2.46
C LEU A 456 -12.21 -6.99 1.73
N ASN A 457 -13.19 -7.62 2.39
CA ASN A 457 -14.55 -7.79 1.86
C ASN A 457 -15.26 -6.42 1.69
N LEU A 458 -15.16 -5.54 2.70
CA LEU A 458 -15.75 -4.20 2.65
C LEU A 458 -15.11 -3.36 1.54
N ARG A 459 -13.77 -3.40 1.42
CA ARG A 459 -13.02 -2.74 0.34
C ARG A 459 -13.43 -3.26 -1.03
N SER A 460 -13.59 -4.57 -1.19
CA SER A 460 -14.04 -5.18 -2.46
C SER A 460 -15.44 -4.69 -2.84
N SER A 461 -16.37 -4.65 -1.88
CA SER A 461 -17.72 -4.11 -2.07
C SER A 461 -17.73 -2.62 -2.46
N GLN A 462 -16.88 -1.80 -1.85
CA GLN A 462 -16.71 -0.40 -2.23
C GLN A 462 -16.19 -0.28 -3.66
N MET A 463 -15.11 -1.00 -4.00
CA MET A 463 -14.52 -0.94 -5.33
C MET A 463 -15.47 -1.45 -6.43
N GLU A 464 -16.35 -2.41 -6.13
CA GLU A 464 -17.44 -2.79 -7.04
C GLU A 464 -18.47 -1.67 -7.25
N GLN A 465 -18.78 -0.89 -6.22
CA GLN A 465 -19.67 0.28 -6.33
C GLN A 465 -19.00 1.41 -7.12
N ASP A 466 -17.72 1.68 -6.86
CA ASP A 466 -16.92 2.67 -7.59
C ASP A 466 -16.82 2.31 -9.08
N ILE A 467 -16.60 1.04 -9.40
CA ILE A 467 -16.61 0.53 -10.79
C ILE A 467 -17.98 0.73 -11.44
N LYS A 468 -19.08 0.44 -10.75
CA LYS A 468 -20.46 0.66 -11.27
C LYS A 468 -20.74 2.15 -11.50
N ALA A 469 -20.32 3.01 -10.57
CA ALA A 469 -20.44 4.46 -10.71
C ALA A 469 -19.64 4.97 -11.93
N LEU A 470 -18.36 4.61 -12.04
CA LEU A 470 -17.50 4.96 -13.18
C LEU A 470 -18.04 4.45 -14.52
N GLN A 471 -18.71 3.29 -14.54
CA GLN A 471 -19.38 2.78 -15.75
C GLN A 471 -20.59 3.63 -16.14
N GLY A 472 -21.46 4.00 -15.20
CA GLY A 472 -22.57 4.94 -15.48
C GLY A 472 -22.06 6.31 -15.95
N ASP A 473 -20.98 6.80 -15.34
CA ASP A 473 -20.28 8.04 -15.72
C ASP A 473 -19.70 7.95 -17.15
N LEU A 474 -19.11 6.81 -17.52
CA LEU A 474 -18.61 6.51 -18.87
C LEU A 474 -19.74 6.50 -19.90
N ASP A 475 -20.83 5.79 -19.62
CA ASP A 475 -21.98 5.65 -20.51
C ASP A 475 -22.67 7.00 -20.73
N HIS A 476 -22.83 7.82 -19.68
CA HIS A 476 -23.34 9.19 -19.78
C HIS A 476 -22.41 10.10 -20.62
N THR A 477 -21.09 9.99 -20.44
CA THR A 477 -20.10 10.76 -21.22
C THR A 477 -20.12 10.34 -22.70
N ALA A 478 -20.23 9.04 -22.97
CA ALA A 478 -20.35 8.49 -24.33
C ALA A 478 -21.65 8.92 -25.01
N ALA A 479 -22.76 9.01 -24.27
CA ALA A 479 -24.03 9.55 -24.74
C ALA A 479 -23.94 11.04 -25.08
N LYS A 480 -23.43 11.90 -24.18
CA LYS A 480 -23.23 13.34 -24.46
C LYS A 480 -22.33 13.58 -25.69
N ARG A 481 -21.28 12.76 -25.87
CA ARG A 481 -20.42 12.80 -27.07
C ARG A 481 -21.21 12.42 -28.34
N SER A 482 -22.06 11.40 -28.30
CA SER A 482 -22.89 11.00 -29.44
C SER A 482 -23.96 12.05 -29.77
N GLU A 483 -24.52 12.71 -28.76
CA GLU A 483 -25.47 13.80 -28.91
C GLU A 483 -24.83 15.02 -29.61
N LEU A 484 -23.66 15.46 -29.14
CA LEU A 484 -22.91 16.56 -29.77
C LEU A 484 -22.47 16.22 -31.21
N GLN A 485 -22.17 14.96 -31.52
CA GLN A 485 -21.94 14.53 -32.91
C GLN A 485 -23.21 14.65 -33.77
N GLY A 486 -24.38 14.29 -33.24
CA GLY A 486 -25.67 14.47 -33.92
C GLY A 486 -26.04 15.94 -34.11
N GLN A 487 -25.84 16.79 -33.09
CA GLN A 487 -26.05 18.24 -33.18
C GLN A 487 -25.13 18.88 -34.25
N LEU A 488 -23.87 18.47 -34.31
CA LEU A 488 -22.92 18.94 -35.33
C LEU A 488 -23.35 18.53 -36.75
N GLN A 489 -23.86 17.30 -36.93
CA GLN A 489 -24.39 16.84 -38.21
C GLN A 489 -25.64 17.62 -38.63
N ALA A 490 -26.64 17.76 -37.74
CA ALA A 490 -27.86 18.51 -38.03
C ALA A 490 -27.58 19.97 -38.41
N ALA A 491 -26.71 20.65 -37.65
CA ALA A 491 -26.28 22.02 -37.97
C ALA A 491 -25.49 22.12 -39.29
N SER A 492 -24.76 21.07 -39.68
CA SER A 492 -24.07 21.00 -40.98
C SER A 492 -25.07 20.87 -42.15
N GLU A 493 -26.15 20.12 -41.95
CA GLU A 493 -27.21 19.93 -42.95
C GLU A 493 -28.06 21.19 -43.10
N GLU A 494 -28.51 21.78 -41.99
CA GLU A 494 -29.23 23.06 -41.95
C GLU A 494 -28.42 24.17 -42.64
N ARG A 495 -27.15 24.35 -42.27
CA ARG A 495 -26.26 25.34 -42.87
C ARG A 495 -26.05 25.11 -44.37
N ARG A 496 -26.04 23.86 -44.85
CA ARG A 496 -25.98 23.55 -46.28
C ARG A 496 -27.26 23.98 -46.99
N GLU A 497 -28.43 23.76 -46.40
CA GLU A 497 -29.71 24.18 -46.98
C GLU A 497 -29.82 25.71 -47.04
N GLU A 498 -29.51 26.41 -45.95
CA GLU A 498 -29.41 27.87 -45.89
C GLU A 498 -28.51 28.42 -47.00
N GLN A 499 -27.29 27.87 -47.14
CA GLN A 499 -26.33 28.32 -48.17
C GLN A 499 -26.91 28.16 -49.60
N THR A 500 -27.62 27.06 -49.89
CA THR A 500 -28.25 26.91 -51.21
C THR A 500 -29.45 27.83 -51.42
N ALA A 501 -30.16 28.24 -50.36
CA ALA A 501 -31.23 29.22 -50.42
C ALA A 501 -30.66 30.64 -50.64
N PHE A 502 -29.58 30.99 -49.95
CA PHE A 502 -28.84 32.23 -50.17
C PHE A 502 -28.30 32.31 -51.60
N GLN A 503 -27.62 31.27 -52.10
CA GLN A 503 -27.06 31.26 -53.46
C GLN A 503 -28.13 31.49 -54.55
N LYS A 504 -29.31 30.86 -54.42
CA LYS A 504 -30.45 31.08 -55.34
C LYS A 504 -30.95 32.52 -55.26
N THR A 505 -31.35 32.97 -54.07
CA THR A 505 -31.93 34.31 -53.88
C THR A 505 -30.96 35.43 -54.23
N HIS A 506 -29.67 35.29 -53.92
CA HIS A 506 -28.62 36.22 -54.33
C HIS A 506 -28.43 36.26 -55.85
N TRP A 507 -28.47 35.11 -56.54
CA TRP A 507 -28.43 35.07 -58.01
C TRP A 507 -29.65 35.75 -58.63
N ASP A 508 -30.86 35.47 -58.11
CA ASP A 508 -32.10 36.11 -58.55
C ASP A 508 -32.02 37.63 -58.37
N GLN A 509 -31.55 38.13 -57.22
CA GLN A 509 -31.41 39.57 -56.97
C GLN A 509 -30.31 40.23 -57.83
N GLN A 510 -29.26 39.51 -58.23
CA GLN A 510 -28.34 40.01 -59.25
C GLN A 510 -28.98 40.07 -60.63
N MET A 511 -29.88 39.13 -60.96
CA MET A 511 -30.58 39.10 -62.25
C MET A 511 -31.68 40.15 -62.34
N THR A 512 -32.42 40.44 -61.26
CA THR A 512 -33.34 41.59 -61.19
C THR A 512 -32.57 42.91 -61.33
N LEU A 513 -31.42 43.07 -60.67
CA LEU A 513 -30.53 44.23 -60.86
C LEU A 513 -30.10 44.41 -62.33
N ARG A 514 -29.71 43.33 -63.01
CA ARG A 514 -29.35 43.37 -64.44
C ARG A 514 -30.56 43.75 -65.31
N ALA A 515 -31.74 43.23 -65.01
CA ALA A 515 -32.98 43.57 -65.73
C ALA A 515 -33.37 45.04 -65.53
N LEU A 516 -33.33 45.55 -64.29
CA LEU A 516 -33.58 46.96 -63.97
C LEU A 516 -32.57 47.89 -64.66
N GLN A 517 -31.29 47.53 -64.68
CA GLN A 517 -30.26 48.28 -65.43
C GLN A 517 -30.54 48.32 -66.94
N GLN A 518 -30.99 47.22 -67.54
CA GLN A 518 -31.37 47.19 -68.96
C GLN A 518 -32.61 48.02 -69.24
N ALA A 519 -33.64 47.93 -68.40
CA ALA A 519 -34.84 48.74 -68.48
C ALA A 519 -34.53 50.24 -68.35
N PHE A 520 -33.71 50.62 -67.36
CA PHE A 520 -33.24 51.99 -67.16
C PHE A 520 -32.48 52.51 -68.39
N ARG A 521 -31.54 51.73 -68.96
CA ARG A 521 -30.81 52.11 -70.19
C ARG A 521 -31.73 52.30 -71.40
N LYS A 522 -32.77 51.46 -71.56
CA LYS A 522 -33.74 51.57 -72.66
C LYS A 522 -34.66 52.80 -72.47
N LEU A 523 -35.13 53.04 -71.25
CA LEU A 523 -36.02 54.16 -70.94
C LEU A 523 -35.28 55.50 -70.92
N SER A 524 -34.03 55.56 -70.43
CA SER A 524 -33.23 56.79 -70.45
C SER A 524 -32.93 57.26 -71.88
N GLY A 525 -32.68 56.33 -72.81
CA GLY A 525 -32.56 56.64 -74.24
C GLY A 525 -33.83 57.23 -74.89
N VAL A 526 -35.00 57.14 -74.23
CA VAL A 526 -36.28 57.70 -74.71
C VAL A 526 -36.71 58.93 -73.92
N TYR A 527 -36.48 58.95 -72.60
CA TYR A 527 -37.04 59.93 -71.66
C TYR A 527 -36.02 60.83 -70.96
N ALA A 528 -34.71 60.62 -71.12
CA ALA A 528 -33.74 61.62 -70.68
C ALA A 528 -33.90 62.91 -71.52
N PRO A 529 -33.78 64.10 -70.91
CA PRO A 529 -33.80 65.34 -71.67
C PRO A 529 -32.59 65.39 -72.62
N PRO A 530 -32.76 65.74 -73.91
CA PRO A 530 -31.64 65.92 -74.80
C PRO A 530 -30.78 67.09 -74.32
N LEU A 531 -29.47 66.87 -74.18
CA LEU A 531 -28.49 67.91 -73.83
C LEU A 531 -28.51 69.12 -74.80
N SER A 532 -29.15 68.95 -75.97
CA SER A 532 -29.39 69.97 -76.99
C SER A 532 -30.47 71.02 -76.64
N PHE A 533 -31.20 70.92 -75.53
CA PHE A 533 -32.36 71.78 -75.26
C PHE A 533 -32.04 73.28 -74.97
N LEU A 534 -30.77 73.68 -74.99
CA LEU A 534 -30.37 75.09 -74.89
C LEU A 534 -30.56 75.90 -76.21
N ALA A 535 -31.19 75.33 -77.24
CA ALA A 535 -31.33 75.96 -78.57
C ALA A 535 -32.76 75.96 -79.16
N ARG A 536 -33.57 76.94 -78.73
CA ARG A 536 -34.50 77.79 -79.52
C ARG A 536 -35.62 77.16 -80.41
N GLN A 537 -36.84 77.65 -80.18
CA GLN A 537 -38.13 77.38 -80.87
C GLN A 537 -38.33 78.17 -82.20
N PRO A 538 -39.47 78.04 -82.94
CA PRO A 538 -40.51 76.96 -83.00
C PRO A 538 -41.00 76.58 -84.43
N ARG A 539 -41.75 75.46 -84.56
CA ARG A 539 -43.03 75.39 -85.33
C ARG A 539 -43.81 74.09 -85.05
N GLN A 540 -45.07 74.03 -85.48
CA GLN A 540 -46.07 73.04 -85.06
C GLN A 540 -46.13 71.79 -85.94
N ALA A 541 -46.27 70.62 -85.31
CA ALA A 541 -46.86 69.41 -85.89
C ALA A 541 -47.53 68.62 -84.75
N ALA A 542 -48.74 68.08 -84.99
CA ALA A 542 -49.46 67.32 -83.96
C ALA A 542 -49.00 65.86 -83.93
N GLY A 543 -48.21 65.49 -82.92
CA GLY A 543 -47.73 64.11 -82.75
C GLY A 543 -47.05 63.90 -81.39
N TYR A 544 -47.69 63.10 -80.54
CA TYR A 544 -47.20 62.53 -79.27
C TYR A 544 -46.21 63.40 -78.45
N GLN A 545 -46.74 64.18 -77.51
CA GLN A 545 -45.92 64.72 -76.42
C GLN A 545 -45.39 63.57 -75.55
N LYS A 546 -44.08 63.47 -75.37
CA LYS A 546 -43.49 62.60 -74.34
C LYS A 546 -43.91 63.11 -72.96
N ASN A 547 -44.63 62.28 -72.20
CA ASN A 547 -45.13 62.65 -70.87
C ASN A 547 -43.98 63.02 -69.91
N LEU A 548 -44.11 64.16 -69.22
CA LEU A 548 -43.13 64.62 -68.21
C LEU A 548 -42.93 63.60 -67.06
N MET A 549 -43.90 62.72 -66.84
CA MET A 549 -43.84 61.60 -65.89
C MET A 549 -42.66 60.63 -66.15
N GLY A 550 -42.04 60.64 -67.33
CA GLY A 550 -40.87 59.80 -67.64
C GLY A 550 -39.69 60.02 -66.68
N GLY A 551 -39.47 61.24 -66.20
CA GLY A 551 -38.45 61.54 -65.19
C GLY A 551 -38.74 60.88 -63.84
N THR A 552 -40.01 60.84 -63.44
CA THR A 552 -40.47 60.16 -62.21
C THR A 552 -40.26 58.66 -62.28
N VAL A 553 -40.54 58.04 -63.43
CA VAL A 553 -40.31 56.59 -63.66
C VAL A 553 -38.81 56.26 -63.64
N LEU A 554 -37.96 57.10 -64.25
CA LEU A 554 -36.51 56.92 -64.18
C LEU A 554 -35.98 57.07 -62.75
N LYS A 555 -36.49 58.03 -61.97
CA LYS A 555 -36.11 58.18 -60.55
C LYS A 555 -36.56 56.97 -59.72
N LEU A 556 -37.78 56.45 -59.94
CA LEU A 556 -38.27 55.25 -59.27
C LEU A 556 -37.40 54.01 -59.59
N LEU A 557 -37.03 53.81 -60.85
CA LEU A 557 -36.11 52.73 -61.26
C LEU A 557 -34.72 52.90 -60.63
N GLN A 558 -34.23 54.13 -60.50
CA GLN A 558 -32.96 54.41 -59.83
C GLN A 558 -33.01 54.11 -58.32
N THR A 559 -34.13 54.43 -57.64
CA THR A 559 -34.37 54.03 -56.25
C THR A 559 -34.42 52.50 -56.12
N LEU A 560 -35.24 51.81 -56.93
CA LEU A 560 -35.34 50.34 -56.92
C LEU A 560 -33.99 49.64 -57.19
N MET A 561 -33.13 50.22 -58.03
CA MET A 561 -31.76 49.73 -58.24
C MET A 561 -30.85 49.95 -57.03
N ALA A 562 -31.02 51.05 -56.28
CA ALA A 562 -30.29 51.29 -55.04
C ALA A 562 -30.77 50.35 -53.93
N ASP A 563 -32.08 50.15 -53.79
CA ASP A 563 -32.69 49.25 -52.82
C ASP A 563 -32.28 47.79 -53.06
N ALA A 564 -32.37 47.31 -54.31
CA ALA A 564 -31.94 45.97 -54.69
C ALA A 564 -30.43 45.75 -54.44
N LYS A 565 -29.59 46.77 -54.70
CA LYS A 565 -28.16 46.70 -54.37
C LYS A 565 -27.94 46.65 -52.84
N GLY A 566 -28.66 47.47 -52.08
CA GLY A 566 -28.61 47.46 -50.61
C GLY A 566 -29.09 46.14 -50.00
N LEU A 567 -30.08 45.49 -50.60
CA LEU A 567 -30.53 44.14 -50.21
C LEU A 567 -29.47 43.08 -50.50
N VAL A 568 -28.82 43.10 -51.67
CA VAL A 568 -27.71 42.21 -52.01
C VAL A 568 -26.53 42.39 -51.04
N GLU A 569 -26.14 43.62 -50.74
CA GLU A 569 -25.04 43.92 -49.81
C GLU A 569 -25.39 43.50 -48.37
N LYS A 570 -26.61 43.79 -47.89
CA LYS A 570 -27.08 43.33 -46.57
C LYS A 570 -27.09 41.80 -46.46
N ALA A 571 -27.65 41.11 -47.45
CA ALA A 571 -27.72 39.65 -47.47
C ALA A 571 -26.32 39.03 -47.47
N ALA A 572 -25.38 39.56 -48.26
CA ALA A 572 -23.99 39.11 -48.25
C ALA A 572 -23.29 39.38 -46.89
N THR A 573 -23.57 40.50 -46.22
CA THR A 573 -23.03 40.72 -44.85
C THR A 573 -23.64 39.78 -43.81
N ALA A 574 -24.90 39.39 -43.94
CA ALA A 574 -25.54 38.42 -43.07
C ALA A 574 -24.98 37.00 -43.29
N GLU A 575 -24.80 36.58 -44.54
CA GLU A 575 -24.19 35.29 -44.91
C GLU A 575 -22.77 35.16 -44.33
N ASN A 576 -21.92 36.18 -44.51
CA ASN A 576 -20.57 36.20 -43.95
C ASN A 576 -20.57 36.11 -42.40
N GLN A 577 -21.58 36.68 -41.73
CA GLN A 577 -21.73 36.57 -40.27
C GLN A 577 -22.25 35.19 -39.85
N ALA A 578 -23.14 34.58 -40.63
CA ALA A 578 -23.62 33.22 -40.44
C ALA A 578 -22.47 32.21 -40.55
N GLU A 579 -21.69 32.26 -41.65
CA GLU A 579 -20.49 31.43 -41.84
C GLU A 579 -19.47 31.61 -40.69
N ALA A 580 -19.18 32.85 -40.30
CA ALA A 580 -18.28 33.15 -39.18
C ALA A 580 -18.86 32.81 -37.78
N SER A 581 -20.14 32.50 -37.66
CA SER A 581 -20.76 31.95 -36.45
C SER A 581 -20.73 30.41 -36.45
N TYR A 582 -21.04 29.80 -37.60
CA TYR A 582 -20.98 28.36 -37.81
C TYR A 582 -19.55 27.83 -37.68
N GLY A 583 -18.55 28.50 -38.28
CA GLY A 583 -17.14 28.10 -38.15
C GLY A 583 -16.62 28.11 -36.70
N ARG A 584 -17.13 29.02 -35.85
CA ARG A 584 -16.85 29.02 -34.41
C ARG A 584 -17.56 27.88 -33.69
N PHE A 585 -18.84 27.66 -33.97
CA PHE A 585 -19.60 26.53 -33.44
C PHE A 585 -18.91 25.18 -33.76
N VAL A 586 -18.45 24.98 -35.00
CA VAL A 586 -17.76 23.74 -35.41
C VAL A 586 -16.47 23.50 -34.59
N GLU A 587 -15.63 24.52 -34.37
CA GLU A 587 -14.41 24.37 -33.57
C GLU A 587 -14.69 24.30 -32.05
N GLU A 588 -15.70 25.00 -31.54
CA GLU A 588 -16.19 24.86 -30.15
C GLU A 588 -16.72 23.44 -29.90
N THR A 589 -17.60 22.92 -30.75
CA THR A 589 -18.12 21.54 -30.64
C THR A 589 -17.02 20.50 -30.84
N LYS A 590 -16.09 20.70 -31.78
CA LYS A 590 -14.94 19.81 -32.00
C LYS A 590 -14.02 19.74 -30.79
N THR A 591 -13.66 20.87 -30.18
CA THR A 591 -12.85 20.87 -28.95
C THR A 591 -13.60 20.25 -27.75
N MET A 592 -14.92 20.41 -27.64
CA MET A 592 -15.73 19.67 -26.67
C MET A 592 -15.76 18.17 -26.94
N LEU A 593 -15.83 17.73 -28.20
CA LEU A 593 -15.79 16.31 -28.59
C LEU A 593 -14.41 15.69 -28.32
N GLU A 594 -13.32 16.42 -28.57
CA GLU A 594 -11.95 16.00 -28.22
C GLU A 594 -11.78 15.88 -26.69
N ALA A 595 -12.34 16.82 -25.92
CA ALA A 595 -12.35 16.76 -24.46
C ALA A 595 -13.15 15.55 -23.93
N LEU A 596 -14.38 15.33 -24.41
CA LEU A 596 -15.20 14.17 -24.05
C LEU A 596 -14.55 12.85 -24.47
N GLN A 597 -13.87 12.82 -25.62
CA GLN A 597 -13.12 11.64 -26.06
C GLN A 597 -11.93 11.34 -25.14
N ALA A 598 -11.24 12.38 -24.64
CA ALA A 598 -10.20 12.22 -23.62
C ALA A 598 -10.77 11.72 -22.28
N ASP A 599 -11.94 12.23 -21.86
CA ASP A 599 -12.59 11.83 -20.61
C ASP A 599 -13.12 10.39 -20.66
N VAL A 600 -13.68 9.94 -21.80
CA VAL A 600 -14.02 8.53 -22.05
C VAL A 600 -12.79 7.62 -21.92
N VAL A 601 -11.63 8.04 -22.44
CA VAL A 601 -10.37 7.27 -22.31
C VAL A 601 -9.86 7.28 -20.86
N ALA A 602 -9.98 8.40 -20.13
CA ALA A 602 -9.60 8.49 -18.73
C ALA A 602 -10.47 7.59 -17.84
N LYS A 603 -11.80 7.68 -17.96
CA LYS A 603 -12.75 6.80 -17.24
C LYS A 603 -12.54 5.33 -17.58
N SER A 604 -12.29 4.99 -18.86
CA SER A 604 -11.95 3.63 -19.27
C SER A 604 -10.69 3.09 -18.58
N ARG A 605 -9.65 3.92 -18.42
CA ARG A 605 -8.43 3.56 -17.68
C ARG A 605 -8.69 3.40 -16.19
N ALA A 606 -9.46 4.31 -15.58
CA ALA A 606 -9.83 4.22 -14.16
C ALA A 606 -10.64 2.94 -13.84
N ILE A 607 -11.56 2.55 -14.73
CA ILE A 607 -12.28 1.27 -14.62
C ILE A 607 -11.31 0.08 -14.72
N ALA A 608 -10.31 0.14 -15.60
CA ALA A 608 -9.32 -0.92 -15.75
C ALA A 608 -8.37 -1.04 -14.54
N THR A 609 -7.91 0.07 -13.97
CA THR A 609 -7.09 0.05 -12.74
C THR A 609 -7.90 -0.39 -11.52
N ALA A 610 -9.15 0.08 -11.36
CA ALA A 610 -10.03 -0.37 -10.30
C ALA A 610 -10.30 -1.90 -10.40
N LYS A 611 -10.50 -2.45 -11.61
CA LYS A 611 -10.64 -3.90 -11.83
C LYS A 611 -9.35 -4.68 -11.52
N LYS A 612 -8.17 -4.14 -11.87
CA LYS A 612 -6.85 -4.71 -11.51
C LYS A 612 -6.67 -4.79 -9.99
N ASP A 613 -7.03 -3.74 -9.26
CA ASP A 613 -6.90 -3.70 -7.80
C ASP A 613 -8.00 -4.48 -7.06
N LEU A 614 -9.20 -4.59 -7.62
CA LEU A 614 -10.24 -5.51 -7.13
C LEU A 614 -9.79 -6.97 -7.26
N LEU A 615 -9.18 -7.35 -8.40
CA LEU A 615 -8.60 -8.68 -8.59
C LEU A 615 -7.48 -8.97 -7.59
N ARG A 616 -6.62 -7.98 -7.29
CA ARG A 616 -5.57 -8.12 -6.26
C ARG A 616 -6.17 -8.27 -4.86
N THR A 617 -7.12 -7.41 -4.49
CA THR A 617 -7.83 -7.50 -3.20
C THR A 617 -8.54 -8.85 -3.05
N GLY A 618 -9.08 -9.41 -4.14
CA GLY A 618 -9.65 -10.75 -4.20
C GLY A 618 -8.64 -11.91 -4.18
N GLN A 619 -7.35 -11.67 -4.44
CA GLN A 619 -6.26 -12.61 -4.18
C GLN A 619 -5.82 -12.52 -2.71
N ASP A 620 -5.59 -11.31 -2.21
CA ASP A 620 -5.24 -11.03 -0.81
C ASP A 620 -6.31 -11.66 0.13
N ALA A 621 -7.59 -11.50 -0.21
CA ALA A 621 -8.73 -12.09 0.50
C ALA A 621 -8.85 -13.62 0.42
N ARG A 622 -8.14 -14.29 -0.50
CA ARG A 622 -8.03 -15.76 -0.56
C ARG A 622 -6.84 -16.27 0.25
N VAL A 623 -5.72 -15.55 0.25
CA VAL A 623 -4.55 -15.86 1.07
C VAL A 623 -4.93 -15.77 2.55
N ASN A 624 -5.54 -14.67 2.98
CA ASN A 624 -6.04 -14.50 4.35
C ASN A 624 -7.14 -15.54 4.70
N ALA A 625 -7.96 -15.98 3.75
CA ALA A 625 -8.93 -17.04 3.99
C ALA A 625 -8.26 -18.41 4.24
N GLN A 626 -7.17 -18.71 3.54
CA GLN A 626 -6.35 -19.92 3.76
C GLN A 626 -5.63 -19.85 5.11
N GLU A 627 -4.99 -18.72 5.42
CA GLU A 627 -4.35 -18.45 6.72
C GLU A 627 -5.33 -18.67 7.88
N ARG A 628 -6.58 -18.21 7.75
CA ARG A 628 -7.64 -18.46 8.73
C ARG A 628 -7.99 -19.94 8.89
N THR A 629 -7.98 -20.74 7.81
CA THR A 629 -8.18 -22.20 7.94
C THR A 629 -6.98 -22.90 8.57
N ASP A 630 -5.77 -22.41 8.30
CA ASP A 630 -4.54 -22.98 8.84
C ASP A 630 -4.40 -22.66 10.34
N LEU A 631 -4.66 -21.41 10.75
CA LEU A 631 -4.78 -21.00 12.16
C LEU A 631 -5.87 -21.78 12.89
N ALA A 632 -7.02 -22.03 12.26
CA ALA A 632 -8.08 -22.86 12.85
C ALA A 632 -7.65 -24.32 13.05
N ALA A 633 -6.88 -24.90 12.11
CA ALA A 633 -6.32 -26.24 12.22
C ALA A 633 -5.24 -26.33 13.31
N GLN A 634 -4.32 -25.35 13.38
CA GLN A 634 -3.32 -25.23 14.44
C GLN A 634 -3.98 -25.14 15.82
N LYS A 635 -4.99 -24.28 15.96
CA LYS A 635 -5.79 -24.11 17.19
C LYS A 635 -6.49 -25.40 17.62
N ALA A 636 -7.04 -26.17 16.69
CA ALA A 636 -7.68 -27.45 16.97
C ALA A 636 -6.66 -28.51 17.42
N ASN A 637 -5.50 -28.59 16.76
CA ASN A 637 -4.40 -29.48 17.14
C ASN A 637 -3.85 -29.13 18.55
N LEU A 638 -3.57 -27.85 18.80
CA LEU A 638 -3.06 -27.39 20.09
C LEU A 638 -4.07 -27.66 21.22
N LYS A 639 -5.37 -27.44 20.98
CA LYS A 639 -6.41 -27.84 21.94
C LYS A 639 -6.43 -29.34 22.22
N ALA A 640 -6.29 -30.19 21.20
CA ALA A 640 -6.23 -31.64 21.41
C ALA A 640 -5.03 -32.06 22.28
N GLN A 641 -3.93 -31.29 22.28
CA GLN A 641 -2.74 -31.53 23.11
C GLN A 641 -2.80 -30.87 24.49
N CYS A 642 -3.57 -29.78 24.65
CA CYS A 642 -3.54 -28.92 25.84
C CYS A 642 -4.82 -28.92 26.68
N ASP A 643 -6.00 -29.17 26.12
CA ASP A 643 -7.29 -29.00 26.84
C ASP A 643 -7.41 -29.94 28.05
N SER A 644 -6.93 -31.19 27.94
CA SER A 644 -6.88 -32.15 29.06
C SER A 644 -5.95 -31.66 30.17
N LEU A 645 -4.72 -31.28 29.83
CA LEU A 645 -3.75 -30.75 30.78
C LEU A 645 -4.29 -29.49 31.47
N ILE A 646 -4.81 -28.51 30.73
CA ILE A 646 -5.32 -27.25 31.28
C ILE A 646 -6.49 -27.50 32.25
N LYS A 647 -7.47 -28.32 31.82
CA LYS A 647 -8.70 -28.58 32.57
C LYS A 647 -8.44 -29.39 33.84
N ASP A 648 -7.68 -30.47 33.72
CA ASP A 648 -7.52 -31.44 34.81
C ASP A 648 -6.30 -31.12 35.69
N PHE A 649 -5.50 -30.09 35.35
CA PHE A 649 -4.30 -29.67 36.12
C PHE A 649 -4.54 -29.53 37.60
N GLY A 650 -5.70 -28.97 38.02
CA GLY A 650 -6.03 -28.81 39.44
C GLY A 650 -5.97 -30.17 40.11
N GLN A 651 -6.82 -31.10 39.67
CA GLN A 651 -6.86 -32.47 40.21
C GLN A 651 -5.52 -33.20 40.07
N ILE A 652 -4.74 -32.98 39.02
CA ILE A 652 -3.41 -33.60 38.83
C ILE A 652 -2.41 -33.03 39.84
N SER A 653 -2.39 -31.71 40.04
CA SER A 653 -1.52 -31.04 41.00
C SER A 653 -1.91 -31.38 42.44
N ASP A 654 -3.21 -31.38 42.75
CA ASP A 654 -3.74 -31.70 44.07
C ASP A 654 -3.47 -33.16 44.44
N LYS A 655 -3.62 -34.10 43.49
CA LYS A 655 -3.25 -35.51 43.68
C LYS A 655 -1.74 -35.69 43.86
N ARG A 656 -0.90 -35.06 43.02
CA ARG A 656 0.57 -35.12 43.20
C ARG A 656 1.03 -34.45 44.49
N GLN A 657 0.38 -33.37 44.92
CA GLN A 657 0.68 -32.71 46.19
C GLN A 657 0.30 -33.61 47.37
N ALA A 658 -0.90 -34.20 47.35
CA ALA A 658 -1.31 -35.20 48.34
C ALA A 658 -0.43 -36.45 48.32
N GLU A 659 0.09 -36.87 47.17
CA GLU A 659 1.03 -37.98 47.03
C GLU A 659 2.43 -37.61 47.56
N ILE A 660 2.95 -36.42 47.28
CA ILE A 660 4.18 -35.88 47.88
C ILE A 660 4.03 -35.75 49.40
N GLU A 661 2.87 -35.29 49.89
CA GLU A 661 2.58 -35.18 51.32
C GLU A 661 2.43 -36.55 51.98
N ALA A 662 1.72 -37.51 51.36
CA ALA A 662 1.60 -38.88 51.85
C ALA A 662 2.95 -39.61 51.85
N LEU A 663 3.81 -39.38 50.85
CA LEU A 663 5.19 -39.89 50.80
C LEU A 663 6.09 -39.20 51.83
N THR A 664 5.88 -37.92 52.11
CA THR A 664 6.63 -37.17 53.15
C THR A 664 6.20 -37.56 54.56
N GLN A 665 4.89 -37.73 54.79
CA GLN A 665 4.31 -38.25 56.04
C GLN A 665 4.72 -39.70 56.24
N SER A 666 4.66 -40.53 55.19
CA SER A 666 5.24 -41.87 55.22
C SER A 666 6.70 -41.78 55.64
N LYS A 667 7.55 -41.02 54.93
CA LYS A 667 8.97 -40.82 55.28
C LYS A 667 9.20 -40.36 56.73
N ALA A 668 8.33 -39.54 57.31
CA ALA A 668 8.38 -39.16 58.72
C ALA A 668 8.02 -40.34 59.64
N ALA A 669 6.92 -41.04 59.36
CA ALA A 669 6.53 -42.30 59.99
C ALA A 669 7.41 -43.52 59.62
N LEU A 670 8.50 -43.28 58.86
CA LEU A 670 9.60 -44.20 58.68
C LEU A 670 10.77 -43.86 59.62
N VAL A 671 10.63 -42.88 60.54
CA VAL A 671 11.66 -42.36 61.47
C VAL A 671 11.24 -42.49 62.95
N ASP A 672 9.94 -42.66 63.22
CA ASP A 672 9.32 -42.96 64.53
C ASP A 672 8.72 -44.40 64.52
#